data_AF-A0A5D3AS57-F1
#
_entry.id   AF-A0A5D3AS57-F1
#
_cell.length_a   1.000
_cell.length_b   1.000
_cell.length_c   1.000
_cell.angle_alpha   90.00
_cell.angle_beta   90.00
_cell.angle_gamma   90.00
#
_symmetry.space_group_name_H-M   'P 1'
#
loop_
_entity.id
_entity.type
_entity.pdbx_description
1 polymer ?
#
loop_
_entity_poly.entity_id
_entity_poly.type
_entity_poly.pdbx_seq_one_letter_code
_entity_poly.pdbx_strand_id
1 'polypeptide(L)'
;MADSPTSSSSKRKTPPVDGTATDEDSFTKVPTRQEKRKQKKIDKRKPEFQFNVSDMRYGKKVTLAHVRDMVLYILAEAQKPQWLQIDHKASISHVVLLLIPGLLPEHLGLAPEVTHSSMPFPITSPSAPLDQVSLIPALSTLFTYGCPTRAPGDKTRMHSPINQLLMSPMTDAVKKQKEDESKVVQDEPTGAKRNIPLQYLVTPNQMIDNDYQLPAYIKPSDVPIIPGLDLETITKELPVPLPSQDGSAWSAIGAGSLQGKNPKGNRREGGWVETPEAKGPPADGKYPILAVDCEMVVSADGDELARVSVIDFETGDSIFDELVKPKAEITDYRTQWSGITPERLLSATHDLPAIQILLLHGPSPIITPHTILLGHSLDCDLSALRIRHPLCIDTALIYKHPRGPPFKPGLKWLTQKWLGKDIQAGTQGHDSAEDARACVDLFKMKLIKGPSFGNSVNNMESIVERLGRSKTESGRVRTSCYCDYGDPRWLYGAKATTAVEAHNDDDVVKSIVDNVEQHDFLFGRMLELSQVQGWNESDPTPDNSPETLNAALASLSTRLSTLHASLPSNTALVIVTGNSNPIPMLDLQKKRQNWERVTKMKGSTGGMEGEERWMAEDERNLEGKVEDAKAGMAFLRIKS
;
A
#
# COMPACT_ATOMS: atom_id res chain seq x y z
N MET A 1 55.59 52.60 46.15
CA MET A 1 56.76 52.28 45.31
C MET A 1 57.52 51.19 46.06
N ALA A 2 57.40 49.95 45.60
CA ALA A 2 58.49 49.19 44.95
C ALA A 2 59.62 48.87 45.97
N ASP A 3 60.08 47.65 46.24
CA ASP A 3 60.00 46.36 45.58
C ASP A 3 60.32 45.24 46.60
N SER A 4 59.97 44.00 46.24
CA SER A 4 60.47 42.73 46.83
C SER A 4 61.99 42.53 46.48
N PRO A 5 62.74 41.42 46.73
CA PRO A 5 62.31 40.01 46.93
C PRO A 5 63.20 39.13 47.86
N THR A 6 62.79 37.87 48.09
CA THR A 6 63.50 36.64 47.65
C THR A 6 62.94 35.40 48.34
N SER A 7 62.46 34.44 47.55
CA SER A 7 62.13 33.07 47.98
C SER A 7 63.22 32.12 47.52
N SER A 8 63.61 31.19 48.41
CA SER A 8 64.64 30.18 48.16
C SER A 8 64.00 28.84 47.79
N SER A 9 64.54 28.21 46.74
CA SER A 9 64.22 26.86 46.29
C SER A 9 64.92 25.79 47.12
N SER A 10 64.29 24.65 47.42
CA SER A 10 65.01 23.39 47.67
C SER A 10 64.16 22.11 47.54
N LYS A 11 64.50 21.36 46.49
CA LYS A 11 64.82 19.91 46.41
C LYS A 11 63.75 18.83 46.74
N ARG A 12 63.57 17.95 45.74
CA ARG A 12 63.04 16.58 45.73
C ARG A 12 63.49 15.70 46.90
N LYS A 13 62.59 14.83 47.38
CA LYS A 13 62.87 13.48 47.88
C LYS A 13 61.70 12.52 47.56
N THR A 14 62.03 11.36 47.03
CA THR A 14 61.30 10.07 47.09
C THR A 14 62.18 9.08 47.88
N PRO A 15 61.77 7.85 48.27
CA PRO A 15 60.46 7.16 48.41
C PRO A 15 60.29 6.59 49.87
N PRO A 16 59.42 5.60 50.23
CA PRO A 16 59.54 4.17 49.82
C PRO A 16 58.19 3.43 49.56
N VAL A 17 58.34 2.20 49.06
CA VAL A 17 57.30 1.19 48.76
C VAL A 17 57.26 0.13 49.87
N ASP A 18 56.05 -0.25 50.29
CA ASP A 18 55.57 -1.53 50.88
C ASP A 18 54.08 -1.27 51.20
N GLY A 19 53.06 -2.12 51.09
CA GLY A 19 52.88 -3.55 50.87
C GLY A 19 51.48 -3.87 51.43
N THR A 20 50.59 -4.44 50.60
CA THR A 20 49.33 -5.16 50.92
C THR A 20 48.22 -4.51 51.77
N ALA A 21 47.02 -4.29 51.17
CA ALA A 21 45.70 -4.58 51.78
C ALA A 21 44.52 -4.27 50.80
N THR A 22 43.76 -5.32 50.46
CA THR A 22 42.31 -5.37 50.20
C THR A 22 41.57 -4.14 49.63
N ASP A 23 41.24 -4.17 48.34
CA ASP A 23 40.27 -3.26 47.68
C ASP A 23 38.82 -3.70 47.99
N GLU A 24 38.26 -3.18 49.08
CA GLU A 24 36.83 -2.94 49.22
C GLU A 24 36.65 -1.46 49.62
N ASP A 25 36.50 -0.58 48.64
CA ASP A 25 35.70 0.66 48.73
C ASP A 25 35.78 1.43 47.40
N SER A 26 34.83 1.16 46.50
CA SER A 26 34.61 1.98 45.29
C SER A 26 33.96 3.32 45.68
N PHE A 27 34.76 4.24 46.21
CA PHE A 27 34.37 5.64 46.40
C PHE A 27 34.04 6.26 45.05
N THR A 28 32.77 6.63 44.82
CA THR A 28 32.34 7.32 43.61
C THR A 28 33.08 8.63 43.48
N LYS A 29 34.00 8.72 42.50
CA LYS A 29 34.74 9.95 42.19
C LYS A 29 33.75 11.09 41.95
N VAL A 30 33.72 12.06 42.87
CA VAL A 30 32.92 13.28 42.72
C VAL A 30 33.46 14.05 41.51
N PRO A 31 32.63 14.34 40.48
CA PRO A 31 33.11 14.98 39.26
C PRO A 31 33.68 16.36 39.58
N THR A 32 34.86 16.64 39.03
CA THR A 32 35.53 17.93 39.18
C THR A 32 34.68 19.06 38.62
N ARG A 33 34.91 20.30 39.07
CA ARG A 33 34.16 21.49 38.59
C ARG A 33 34.29 21.71 37.08
N GLN A 34 35.38 21.24 36.47
CA GLN A 34 35.57 21.24 35.01
C GLN A 34 34.77 20.13 34.32
N GLU A 35 34.73 18.92 34.87
CA GLU A 35 33.85 17.84 34.38
C GLU A 35 32.39 18.22 34.52
N LYS A 36 31.96 18.80 35.66
CA LYS A 36 30.59 19.34 35.83
C LYS A 36 30.25 20.44 34.82
N ARG A 37 31.23 21.27 34.43
CA ARG A 37 31.05 22.32 33.39
C ARG A 37 31.02 21.73 31.98
N LYS A 38 31.82 20.70 31.69
CA LYS A 38 31.78 19.97 30.41
C LYS A 38 30.49 19.16 30.29
N GLN A 39 30.09 18.45 31.34
CA GLN A 39 28.82 17.73 31.45
C GLN A 39 27.64 18.70 31.28
N LYS A 40 27.62 19.85 31.97
CA LYS A 40 26.59 20.89 31.75
C LYS A 40 26.58 21.46 30.32
N LYS A 41 27.69 21.44 29.58
CA LYS A 41 27.73 21.85 28.16
C LYS A 41 27.23 20.75 27.22
N ILE A 42 27.48 19.48 27.57
CA ILE A 42 26.99 18.29 26.85
C ILE A 42 25.48 18.14 27.08
N ASP A 43 25.02 18.23 28.33
CA ASP A 43 23.60 18.21 28.70
C ASP A 43 22.82 19.37 28.04
N LYS A 44 23.47 20.52 27.87
CA LYS A 44 22.89 21.68 27.16
C LYS A 44 22.67 21.46 25.67
N ARG A 45 23.19 20.40 25.04
CA ARG A 45 23.02 20.10 23.61
C ARG A 45 22.24 18.82 23.35
N LYS A 46 21.69 18.22 24.42
CA LYS A 46 20.92 16.99 24.32
C LYS A 46 19.59 17.26 23.62
N PRO A 47 19.22 16.44 22.62
CA PRO A 47 17.93 16.57 21.96
C PRO A 47 16.80 16.11 22.89
N GLU A 48 15.68 16.84 22.89
CA GLU A 48 14.51 16.54 23.73
C GLU A 48 13.20 16.84 23.01
N PHE A 49 12.17 16.03 23.29
CA PHE A 49 10.80 16.27 22.87
C PHE A 49 9.99 16.91 24.01
N GLN A 50 9.35 18.04 23.72
CA GLN A 50 8.48 18.74 24.68
C GLN A 50 7.13 19.02 24.02
N PHE A 51 6.05 18.50 24.60
CA PHE A 51 4.69 18.76 24.10
C PHE A 51 4.30 20.22 24.31
N ASN A 52 3.78 20.86 23.26
CA ASN A 52 3.25 22.21 23.36
C ASN A 52 1.79 22.16 23.81
N VAL A 53 1.60 22.05 25.13
CA VAL A 53 0.29 21.90 25.77
C VAL A 53 -0.63 23.10 25.48
N SER A 54 -0.13 24.32 25.30
CA SER A 54 -0.99 25.47 25.01
C SER A 54 -1.70 25.35 23.67
N ASP A 55 -1.05 24.81 22.65
CA ASP A 55 -1.66 24.62 21.33
C ASP A 55 -2.67 23.46 21.31
N MET A 56 -2.48 22.45 22.16
CA MET A 56 -3.34 21.26 22.24
C MET A 56 -4.63 21.48 23.05
N ARG A 57 -4.68 22.53 23.89
CA ARG A 57 -5.85 22.87 24.72
C ARG A 57 -7.10 23.23 23.92
N TYR A 58 -6.96 23.60 22.66
CA TYR A 58 -8.08 23.98 21.79
C TYR A 58 -8.76 22.79 21.07
N GLY A 59 -8.53 21.55 21.54
CA GLY A 59 -9.21 20.36 21.01
C GLY A 59 -8.68 19.84 19.66
N LYS A 60 -7.59 20.41 19.14
CA LYS A 60 -6.95 19.92 17.90
C LYS A 60 -6.26 18.59 18.17
N LYS A 61 -6.79 17.49 17.61
CA LYS A 61 -6.18 16.16 17.70
C LYS A 61 -4.94 16.06 16.82
N VAL A 62 -3.90 15.37 17.31
CA VAL A 62 -2.73 15.01 16.51
C VAL A 62 -3.14 13.92 15.52
N THR A 63 -2.79 14.06 14.24
CA THR A 63 -3.08 13.05 13.21
C THR A 63 -1.80 12.33 12.84
N LEU A 64 -1.91 11.20 12.13
CA LEU A 64 -0.71 10.50 11.62
C LEU A 64 0.05 11.35 10.59
N ALA A 65 -0.63 12.27 9.90
CA ALA A 65 0.03 13.25 9.05
C ALA A 65 0.92 14.20 9.86
N HIS A 66 0.48 14.62 11.05
CA HIS A 66 1.31 15.44 11.94
C HIS A 66 2.56 14.70 12.45
N VAL A 67 2.46 13.38 12.68
CA VAL A 67 3.62 12.54 13.05
C VAL A 67 4.58 12.40 11.86
N ARG A 68 4.06 12.12 10.66
CA ARG A 68 4.85 12.11 9.41
C ARG A 68 5.59 13.43 9.21
N ASP A 69 4.90 14.56 9.36
CA ASP A 69 5.47 15.88 9.14
C ASP A 69 6.51 16.23 10.21
N MET A 70 6.36 15.74 11.44
CA MET A 70 7.40 15.81 12.48
C MET A 70 8.66 15.04 12.07
N VAL A 71 8.54 13.81 11.56
CA VAL A 71 9.68 13.02 11.07
C VAL A 71 10.38 13.77 9.92
N LEU A 72 9.59 14.30 8.98
CA LEU A 72 10.11 15.13 7.90
C LEU A 72 10.73 16.43 8.41
N TYR A 73 10.28 17.04 9.51
CA TYR A 73 10.90 18.24 10.07
C TYR A 73 12.26 17.97 10.74
N ILE A 74 12.45 16.75 11.26
CA ILE A 74 13.72 16.29 11.82
C ILE A 74 14.72 16.02 10.69
N LEU A 75 14.31 15.33 9.62
CA LEU A 75 15.22 14.80 8.60
C LEU A 75 15.23 15.59 7.29
N ALA A 76 14.15 16.26 6.93
CA ALA A 76 13.97 16.94 5.64
C ALA A 76 13.52 18.40 5.83
N GLU A 77 13.24 19.06 4.71
CA GLU A 77 12.57 20.35 4.72
C GLU A 77 11.06 20.16 4.93
N ALA A 78 10.58 20.48 6.13
CA ALA A 78 9.17 20.52 6.45
C ALA A 78 8.87 21.64 7.47
N GLN A 79 7.59 21.94 7.64
CA GLN A 79 7.14 22.94 8.61
C GLN A 79 7.32 22.41 10.04
N LYS A 80 7.74 23.29 10.96
CA LYS A 80 7.85 22.94 12.39
C LYS A 80 6.47 22.53 12.93
N PRO A 81 6.35 21.36 13.61
CA PRO A 81 5.10 20.96 14.24
C PRO A 81 4.71 21.95 15.34
N GLN A 82 3.43 22.35 15.39
CA GLN A 82 2.93 23.27 16.42
C GLN A 82 2.74 22.57 17.78
N TRP A 83 2.31 21.31 17.75
CA TRP A 83 2.00 20.49 18.93
C TRP A 83 3.23 19.96 19.66
N LEU A 84 4.43 20.08 19.07
CA LEU A 84 5.66 19.53 19.63
C LEU A 84 6.85 20.48 19.40
N GLN A 85 7.57 20.78 20.46
CA GLN A 85 8.89 21.40 20.40
C GLN A 85 9.98 20.34 20.43
N ILE A 86 10.95 20.47 19.52
CA ILE A 86 12.13 19.59 19.43
C ILE A 86 13.35 20.45 19.70
N ASP A 87 13.92 20.30 20.89
CA ASP A 87 15.15 21.00 21.26
C ASP A 87 16.36 20.28 20.65
N HIS A 88 17.36 21.04 20.18
CA HIS A 88 18.58 20.52 19.54
C HIS A 88 18.33 19.49 18.43
N LYS A 89 17.34 19.73 17.54
CA LYS A 89 16.98 18.78 16.46
C LYS A 89 18.16 18.30 15.62
N ALA A 90 19.17 19.15 15.39
CA ALA A 90 20.36 18.81 14.61
C ALA A 90 21.23 17.74 15.27
N SER A 91 21.08 17.52 16.58
CA SER A 91 21.76 16.45 17.32
C SER A 91 21.11 15.08 17.11
N ILE A 92 19.90 15.00 16.53
CA ILE A 92 19.22 13.72 16.26
C ILE A 92 19.88 13.05 15.06
N SER A 93 20.49 11.88 15.29
CA SER A 93 21.23 11.14 14.28
C SER A 93 20.34 10.24 13.43
N HIS A 94 19.41 9.55 14.07
CA HIS A 94 18.54 8.55 13.45
C HIS A 94 17.09 8.73 13.93
N VAL A 95 16.14 8.40 13.07
CA VAL A 95 14.71 8.31 13.44
C VAL A 95 14.20 6.91 13.15
N VAL A 96 13.73 6.22 14.17
CA VAL A 96 13.06 4.91 14.08
C VAL A 96 11.56 5.13 14.28
N LEU A 97 10.78 4.83 13.25
CA LEU A 97 9.32 4.90 13.26
C LEU A 97 8.72 3.48 13.26
N LEU A 98 8.09 3.10 14.36
CA LEU A 98 7.36 1.84 14.50
C LEU A 98 5.86 2.05 14.39
N LEU A 99 5.21 1.26 13.55
CA LEU A 99 3.75 1.15 13.49
C LEU A 99 3.31 -0.18 14.14
N ILE A 100 2.53 -0.11 15.22
CA ILE A 100 2.12 -1.25 16.03
C ILE A 100 0.58 -1.27 16.17
N PRO A 101 -0.15 -1.70 15.12
CA PRO A 101 -1.59 -1.94 15.23
C PRO A 101 -1.90 -3.02 16.27
N GLY A 102 -3.07 -2.91 16.92
CA GLY A 102 -3.49 -3.81 17.98
C GLY A 102 -3.07 -3.37 19.39
N LEU A 103 -2.23 -2.34 19.55
CA LEU A 103 -1.89 -1.83 20.87
C LEU A 103 -2.99 -0.86 21.39
N LEU A 104 -3.72 -1.28 22.41
CA LEU A 104 -4.84 -0.55 23.01
C LEU A 104 -4.47 0.05 24.40
N PRO A 105 -5.19 1.09 24.88
CA PRO A 105 -4.94 1.70 26.19
C PRO A 105 -5.03 0.71 27.36
N GLU A 106 -5.97 -0.22 27.28
CA GLU A 106 -6.21 -1.27 28.27
C GLU A 106 -5.00 -2.19 28.47
N HIS A 107 -4.20 -2.44 27.44
CA HIS A 107 -2.95 -3.20 27.54
C HIS A 107 -1.89 -2.49 28.41
N LEU A 108 -2.04 -1.17 28.59
CA LEU A 108 -1.18 -0.33 29.43
C LEU A 108 -1.78 -0.08 30.82
N GLY A 109 -2.93 -0.67 31.14
CA GLY A 109 -3.69 -0.36 32.36
C GLY A 109 -4.34 1.02 32.33
N LEU A 110 -4.57 1.59 31.14
CA LEU A 110 -5.19 2.90 30.95
C LEU A 110 -6.65 2.77 30.57
N ALA A 111 -7.47 3.74 30.99
CA ALA A 111 -8.86 3.83 30.59
C ALA A 111 -8.98 4.17 29.08
N PRO A 112 -9.94 3.61 28.33
CA PRO A 112 -10.07 3.86 26.88
C PRO A 112 -10.16 5.34 26.49
N GLU A 113 -10.78 6.16 27.35
CA GLU A 113 -11.06 7.58 27.15
C GLU A 113 -9.81 8.45 27.01
N VAL A 114 -8.63 7.95 27.42
CA VAL A 114 -7.37 8.68 27.26
C VAL A 114 -7.09 9.02 25.79
N THR A 115 -7.58 8.19 24.87
CA THR A 115 -7.42 8.39 23.42
C THR A 115 -8.46 9.34 22.81
N HIS A 116 -9.52 9.66 23.55
CA HIS A 116 -10.56 10.60 23.10
C HIS A 116 -10.17 12.07 23.34
N SER A 117 -9.27 12.31 24.30
CA SER A 117 -8.68 13.60 24.61
C SER A 117 -7.77 14.12 23.48
N SER A 118 -7.52 15.43 23.44
CA SER A 118 -6.46 16.04 22.62
C SER A 118 -5.14 16.22 23.38
N MET A 119 -5.13 15.90 24.67
CA MET A 119 -4.00 16.17 25.57
C MET A 119 -3.12 14.92 25.77
N PRO A 120 -1.79 15.09 25.90
CA PRO A 120 -0.92 14.01 26.34
C PRO A 120 -1.36 13.43 27.69
N PHE A 121 -1.16 12.12 27.87
CA PHE A 121 -1.55 11.38 29.07
C PHE A 121 -0.33 10.68 29.69
N PRO A 122 -0.24 10.58 31.02
CA PRO A 122 0.82 9.80 31.67
C PRO A 122 0.62 8.31 31.41
N ILE A 123 1.70 7.58 31.18
CA ILE A 123 1.65 6.12 30.91
C ILE A 123 1.54 5.33 32.22
N THR A 124 2.05 5.89 33.31
CA THR A 124 1.90 5.33 34.66
C THR A 124 0.89 6.16 35.43
N SER A 125 -0.21 5.55 35.87
CA SER A 125 -1.16 6.19 36.79
C SER A 125 -0.63 6.07 38.23
N PRO A 126 -0.38 7.18 38.95
CA PRO A 126 0.05 7.13 40.35
C PRO A 126 -1.00 6.55 41.31
N SER A 127 -2.25 6.40 40.85
CA SER A 127 -3.41 6.04 41.66
C SER A 127 -4.16 4.80 41.14
N ALA A 128 -3.53 4.00 40.27
CA ALA A 128 -4.14 2.76 39.78
C ALA A 128 -4.28 1.73 40.93
N PRO A 129 -5.45 1.06 41.07
CA PRO A 129 -5.59 -0.12 41.93
C PRO A 129 -4.56 -1.20 41.56
N LEU A 130 -4.17 -2.06 42.51
CA LEU A 130 -3.18 -3.14 42.30
C LEU A 130 -3.51 -4.07 41.12
N ASP A 131 -4.76 -4.07 40.63
CA ASP A 131 -5.24 -4.93 39.54
C ASP A 131 -5.07 -4.31 38.13
N GLN A 132 -4.60 -3.06 37.99
CA GLN A 132 -4.32 -2.39 36.71
C GLN A 132 -2.81 -2.34 36.39
N VAL A 133 -2.19 -3.51 36.26
CA VAL A 133 -0.77 -3.62 35.89
C VAL A 133 -0.63 -3.58 34.37
N SER A 134 0.25 -2.70 33.85
CA SER A 134 0.60 -2.68 32.44
C SER A 134 1.15 -4.03 31.99
N LEU A 135 0.55 -4.62 30.96
CA LEU A 135 0.99 -5.88 30.35
C LEU A 135 2.23 -5.68 29.46
N ILE A 136 2.62 -4.41 29.23
CA ILE A 136 3.83 -4.04 28.49
C ILE A 136 4.71 -3.12 29.36
N PRO A 137 5.44 -3.68 30.36
CA PRO A 137 6.31 -2.90 31.24
C PRO A 137 7.37 -2.08 30.49
N ALA A 138 7.79 -2.53 29.30
CA ALA A 138 8.73 -1.80 28.46
C ALA A 138 8.22 -0.39 28.11
N LEU A 139 6.94 -0.22 27.76
CA LEU A 139 6.40 1.09 27.42
C LEU A 139 6.38 2.04 28.62
N SER A 140 6.01 1.55 29.80
CA SER A 140 6.02 2.33 31.04
C SER A 140 7.44 2.72 31.48
N THR A 141 8.44 1.90 31.16
CA THR A 141 9.86 2.18 31.43
C THR A 141 10.46 3.15 30.41
N LEU A 142 10.09 2.97 29.14
CA LEU A 142 10.61 3.72 28.01
C LEU A 142 9.88 5.05 27.80
N PHE A 143 8.70 5.29 28.34
CA PHE A 143 7.98 6.53 28.04
C PHE A 143 7.27 7.05 29.29
N THR A 144 7.29 8.37 29.48
CA THR A 144 6.58 9.02 30.59
C THR A 144 5.17 9.43 30.17
N TYR A 145 5.02 9.89 28.93
CA TYR A 145 3.76 10.37 28.38
C TYR A 145 3.47 9.72 27.04
N GLY A 146 2.21 9.41 26.79
CA GLY A 146 1.65 9.11 25.47
C GLY A 146 0.88 10.31 24.94
N CYS A 147 0.67 10.34 23.63
CA CYS A 147 -0.10 11.37 22.94
C CYS A 147 -1.25 10.74 22.16
N PRO A 148 -2.51 11.17 22.34
CA PRO A 148 -3.61 10.70 21.52
C PRO A 148 -3.43 11.10 20.06
N THR A 149 -3.59 10.14 19.16
CA THR A 149 -3.59 10.35 17.71
C THR A 149 -4.93 10.02 17.10
N ARG A 150 -5.17 10.51 15.89
CA ARG A 150 -6.37 10.20 15.10
C ARG A 150 -6.02 9.74 13.69
N ALA A 151 -6.55 8.58 13.30
CA ALA A 151 -6.46 8.03 11.95
C ALA A 151 -7.32 8.83 10.93
N PRO A 152 -7.01 8.74 9.62
CA PRO A 152 -7.79 9.44 8.60
C PRO A 152 -9.15 8.76 8.37
N GLY A 153 -10.13 9.51 7.86
CA GLY A 153 -11.42 8.94 7.42
C GLY A 153 -12.58 9.92 7.53
N ASP A 154 -13.74 9.49 7.03
CA ASP A 154 -15.01 10.23 7.04
C ASP A 154 -15.95 9.70 8.13
N LYS A 155 -17.19 10.19 8.20
CA LYS A 155 -18.15 9.77 9.24
C LYS A 155 -18.50 8.28 9.23
N THR A 156 -18.35 7.62 8.09
CA THR A 156 -18.81 6.25 7.87
C THR A 156 -17.68 5.24 7.70
N ARG A 157 -16.44 5.71 7.45
CA ARG A 157 -15.28 4.86 7.18
C ARG A 157 -13.98 5.45 7.70
N MET A 158 -13.09 4.57 8.13
CA MET A 158 -11.69 4.87 8.34
C MET A 158 -10.88 4.66 7.06
N HIS A 159 -9.95 5.55 6.76
CA HIS A 159 -8.99 5.41 5.66
C HIS A 159 -7.68 4.79 6.18
N SER A 160 -6.83 4.33 5.26
CA SER A 160 -5.56 3.67 5.61
C SER A 160 -4.65 4.54 6.50
N PRO A 161 -4.39 4.12 7.77
CA PRO A 161 -3.51 4.82 8.70
C PRO A 161 -2.06 4.87 8.18
N ILE A 162 -1.55 3.75 7.68
CA ILE A 162 -0.19 3.64 7.12
C ILE A 162 0.00 4.57 5.92
N ASN A 163 -1.03 4.74 5.08
CA ASN A 163 -0.96 5.65 3.95
C ASN A 163 -0.81 7.11 4.38
N GLN A 164 -1.54 7.55 5.41
CA GLN A 164 -1.38 8.91 5.93
C GLN A 164 -0.04 9.11 6.64
N LEU A 165 0.48 8.06 7.28
CA LEU A 165 1.77 8.08 7.96
C LEU A 165 2.95 8.13 6.97
N LEU A 166 2.87 7.48 5.80
CA LEU A 166 4.01 7.29 4.92
C LEU A 166 3.94 8.06 3.59
N MET A 167 2.77 8.52 3.16
CA MET A 167 2.65 9.35 1.95
C MET A 167 2.55 10.82 2.32
N SER A 168 3.27 11.67 1.58
CA SER A 168 3.30 13.12 1.77
C SER A 168 2.98 13.85 0.46
N PRO A 169 2.26 14.99 0.49
CA PRO A 169 1.99 15.76 -0.73
C PRO A 169 3.29 16.38 -1.26
N MET A 170 3.62 16.15 -2.53
CA MET A 170 4.81 16.71 -3.21
C MET A 170 4.89 18.23 -3.04
N THR A 171 6.12 18.74 -2.91
CA THR A 171 6.36 20.18 -2.88
C THR A 171 6.12 20.80 -4.26
N ASP A 172 5.81 22.10 -4.30
CA ASP A 172 5.45 22.77 -5.55
C ASP A 172 6.62 22.80 -6.55
N ALA A 173 7.86 22.86 -6.06
CA ALA A 173 9.06 22.73 -6.89
C ALA A 173 9.11 21.39 -7.65
N VAL A 174 8.68 20.32 -6.99
CA VAL A 174 8.72 18.94 -7.52
C VAL A 174 7.58 18.70 -8.47
N LYS A 175 6.39 19.23 -8.15
CA LYS A 175 5.26 19.24 -9.10
C LYS A 175 5.64 19.97 -10.37
N LYS A 176 6.21 21.18 -10.25
CA LYS A 176 6.68 21.96 -11.40
C LYS A 176 7.75 21.21 -12.19
N GLN A 177 8.73 20.60 -11.54
CA GLN A 177 9.74 19.78 -12.21
C GLN A 177 9.11 18.62 -13.00
N LYS A 178 8.19 17.86 -12.40
CA LYS A 178 7.50 16.77 -13.08
C LYS A 178 6.60 17.26 -14.21
N GLU A 179 5.96 18.41 -14.05
CA GLU A 179 5.18 19.06 -15.10
C GLU A 179 6.06 19.50 -16.26
N ASP A 180 7.20 20.13 -15.99
CA ASP A 180 8.18 20.56 -17.01
C ASP A 180 8.79 19.34 -17.73
N GLU A 181 9.18 18.28 -17.00
CA GLU A 181 9.61 17.00 -17.58
C GLU A 181 8.51 16.38 -18.46
N SER A 182 7.25 16.42 -18.01
CA SER A 182 6.12 15.91 -18.78
C SER A 182 5.83 16.72 -20.04
N LYS A 183 6.07 18.04 -20.00
CA LYS A 183 5.94 18.95 -21.15
C LYS A 183 7.07 18.75 -22.14
N VAL A 184 8.31 18.58 -21.67
CA VAL A 184 9.47 18.27 -22.55
C VAL A 184 9.25 16.94 -23.27
N VAL A 185 8.69 15.93 -22.61
CA VAL A 185 8.30 14.65 -23.25
C VAL A 185 7.14 14.83 -24.24
N GLN A 186 6.29 15.84 -24.07
CA GLN A 186 5.18 16.15 -24.99
C GLN A 186 5.60 17.04 -26.18
N ASP A 187 6.57 17.94 -25.99
CA ASP A 187 7.02 18.95 -26.95
C ASP A 187 8.27 18.54 -27.75
N GLU A 188 8.95 17.45 -27.39
CA GLU A 188 10.03 16.86 -28.20
C GLU A 188 9.48 16.48 -29.60
N PRO A 189 9.90 17.15 -30.69
CA PRO A 189 9.57 16.72 -32.03
C PRO A 189 10.50 15.57 -32.38
N THR A 190 10.32 14.43 -31.71
CA THR A 190 10.94 13.19 -32.17
C THR A 190 10.25 12.80 -33.47
N GLY A 191 10.90 13.13 -34.59
CA GLY A 191 10.55 12.56 -35.87
C GLY A 191 10.34 11.05 -35.70
N ALA A 192 9.14 10.58 -36.03
CA ALA A 192 8.86 9.17 -36.31
C ALA A 192 9.32 8.12 -35.27
N LYS A 193 9.30 8.41 -33.96
CA LYS A 193 9.14 7.33 -32.98
C LYS A 193 7.65 7.03 -32.88
N ARG A 194 7.11 6.29 -33.86
CA ARG A 194 5.73 5.75 -33.77
C ARG A 194 5.64 5.03 -32.43
N ASN A 195 4.77 5.49 -31.51
CA ASN A 195 4.41 4.70 -30.34
C ASN A 195 3.87 3.36 -30.85
N ILE A 196 4.63 2.28 -30.67
CA ILE A 196 4.30 0.99 -31.25
C ILE A 196 3.39 0.27 -30.26
N PRO A 197 2.24 -0.30 -30.69
CA PRO A 197 1.33 -1.01 -29.79
C PRO A 197 1.99 -2.03 -28.87
N LEU A 198 3.05 -2.70 -29.36
CA LEU A 198 3.85 -3.68 -28.61
C LEU A 198 4.44 -3.14 -27.28
N GLN A 199 4.64 -1.82 -27.14
CA GLN A 199 5.16 -1.23 -25.91
C GLN A 199 4.14 -1.21 -24.74
N TYR A 200 2.88 -1.52 -25.01
CA TYR A 200 1.79 -1.53 -24.04
C TYR A 200 1.34 -2.93 -23.66
N LEU A 201 2.04 -3.96 -24.13
CA LEU A 201 1.74 -5.35 -23.77
C LEU A 201 1.91 -5.55 -22.27
N VAL A 202 0.94 -6.24 -21.67
CA VAL A 202 0.99 -6.68 -20.27
C VAL A 202 2.06 -7.76 -20.15
N THR A 203 2.94 -7.65 -19.15
CA THR A 203 3.99 -8.66 -18.92
C THR A 203 3.39 -9.93 -18.32
N PRO A 204 4.02 -11.11 -18.47
CA PRO A 204 3.53 -12.33 -17.83
C PRO A 204 3.37 -12.21 -16.31
N ASN A 205 4.24 -11.47 -15.62
CA ASN A 205 4.05 -11.17 -14.20
C ASN A 205 2.80 -10.29 -13.97
N GLN A 206 2.65 -9.19 -14.71
CA GLN A 206 1.43 -8.36 -14.59
C GLN A 206 0.15 -9.13 -14.91
N MET A 207 0.19 -10.10 -15.82
CA MET A 207 -0.91 -11.00 -16.12
C MET A 207 -1.26 -11.85 -14.88
N ILE A 208 -0.27 -12.49 -14.25
CA ILE A 208 -0.45 -13.25 -12.99
C ILE A 208 -1.05 -12.37 -11.90
N ASP A 209 -0.53 -11.15 -11.75
CA ASP A 209 -0.96 -10.19 -10.72
C ASP A 209 -2.40 -9.73 -10.88
N ASN A 210 -2.93 -9.85 -12.10
CA ASN A 210 -4.27 -9.47 -12.48
C ASN A 210 -5.14 -10.69 -12.81
N ASP A 211 -4.82 -11.85 -12.25
CA ASP A 211 -5.61 -13.08 -12.31
C ASP A 211 -5.80 -13.67 -13.73
N TYR A 212 -4.96 -13.29 -14.69
CA TYR A 212 -4.98 -13.90 -16.03
C TYR A 212 -4.45 -15.34 -15.98
N GLN A 213 -5.08 -16.21 -16.77
CA GLN A 213 -4.58 -17.57 -17.00
C GLN A 213 -3.56 -17.57 -18.14
N LEU A 214 -2.27 -17.73 -17.82
CA LEU A 214 -1.20 -17.77 -18.81
C LEU A 214 -1.26 -19.04 -19.67
N PRO A 215 -0.93 -18.96 -20.98
CA PRO A 215 -0.71 -20.15 -21.81
C PRO A 215 0.38 -21.04 -21.23
N ALA A 216 0.27 -22.36 -21.39
CA ALA A 216 1.18 -23.33 -20.75
C ALA A 216 2.66 -23.18 -21.16
N TYR A 217 2.93 -22.60 -22.33
CA TYR A 217 4.27 -22.36 -22.86
C TYR A 217 4.89 -21.02 -22.40
N ILE A 218 4.12 -20.15 -21.71
CA ILE A 218 4.60 -18.86 -21.21
C ILE A 218 5.06 -18.99 -19.75
N LYS A 219 6.27 -18.50 -19.47
CA LYS A 219 6.83 -18.44 -18.11
C LYS A 219 6.66 -17.05 -17.50
N PRO A 220 6.61 -16.94 -16.15
CA PRO A 220 6.65 -15.65 -15.46
C PRO A 220 7.87 -14.82 -15.90
N SER A 221 7.65 -13.53 -16.17
CA SER A 221 8.65 -12.59 -16.69
C SER A 221 8.20 -11.15 -16.49
N ASP A 222 9.16 -10.27 -16.18
CA ASP A 222 8.97 -8.81 -16.13
C ASP A 222 9.07 -8.15 -17.52
N VAL A 223 9.36 -8.92 -18.56
CA VAL A 223 9.46 -8.45 -19.94
C VAL A 223 8.31 -9.07 -20.74
N PRO A 224 7.58 -8.29 -21.57
CA PRO A 224 6.56 -8.85 -22.45
C PRO A 224 7.18 -9.89 -23.39
N ILE A 225 6.54 -11.06 -23.50
CA ILE A 225 6.97 -12.13 -24.41
C ILE A 225 6.16 -11.98 -25.69
N ILE A 226 6.84 -11.70 -26.80
CA ILE A 226 6.24 -11.69 -28.14
C ILE A 226 6.61 -13.02 -28.80
N PRO A 227 5.65 -13.96 -28.96
CA PRO A 227 5.94 -15.27 -29.55
C PRO A 227 6.68 -15.15 -30.89
N GLY A 228 7.87 -15.75 -30.97
CA GLY A 228 8.67 -15.82 -32.19
C GLY A 228 9.65 -14.67 -32.45
N LEU A 229 9.76 -13.65 -31.59
CA LEU A 229 10.87 -12.67 -31.66
C LEU A 229 11.88 -12.90 -30.52
N ASP A 230 13.16 -13.02 -30.88
CA ASP A 230 14.27 -12.99 -29.93
C ASP A 230 14.65 -11.53 -29.62
N LEU A 231 14.52 -11.16 -28.34
CA LEU A 231 14.63 -9.79 -27.82
C LEU A 231 16.05 -9.22 -27.91
N GLU A 232 17.09 -10.05 -28.09
CA GLU A 232 18.46 -9.55 -28.27
C GLU A 232 18.60 -8.63 -29.50
N THR A 233 17.76 -8.83 -30.52
CA THR A 233 17.80 -8.08 -31.79
C THR A 233 17.10 -6.72 -31.73
N ILE A 234 16.18 -6.51 -30.78
CA ILE A 234 15.29 -5.33 -30.72
C ILE A 234 15.93 -4.14 -29.97
N THR A 235 16.90 -4.42 -29.09
CA THR A 235 17.51 -3.44 -28.18
C THR A 235 18.28 -2.28 -28.85
N LYS A 236 18.43 -2.29 -30.18
CA LYS A 236 19.11 -1.21 -30.92
C LYS A 236 18.18 -0.16 -31.55
N GLU A 237 16.88 -0.43 -31.74
CA GLU A 237 15.97 0.52 -32.41
C GLU A 237 14.67 0.85 -31.67
N LEU A 238 14.33 0.17 -30.56
CA LEU A 238 13.27 0.65 -29.67
C LEU A 238 13.84 1.62 -28.61
N PRO A 239 13.28 2.84 -28.47
CA PRO A 239 13.60 3.70 -27.34
C PRO A 239 13.08 3.05 -26.07
N VAL A 240 13.96 2.98 -25.08
CA VAL A 240 13.77 2.74 -23.64
C VAL A 240 12.36 2.25 -23.25
N PRO A 241 12.22 1.03 -22.67
CA PRO A 241 10.95 0.59 -22.11
C PRO A 241 10.38 1.69 -21.20
N LEU A 242 9.04 1.78 -21.10
CA LEU A 242 8.40 2.47 -19.96
C LEU A 242 9.25 2.20 -18.71
N PRO A 243 9.69 3.23 -17.96
CA PRO A 243 10.65 3.03 -16.88
C PRO A 243 10.16 1.87 -16.05
N SER A 244 10.97 0.80 -16.03
CA SER A 244 10.75 -0.34 -15.18
C SER A 244 10.51 0.23 -13.79
N GLN A 245 9.27 0.13 -13.31
CA GLN A 245 9.11 -0.20 -11.91
C GLN A 245 9.52 -1.67 -11.88
N ASP A 246 10.80 -1.95 -11.61
CA ASP A 246 11.29 -2.09 -10.24
C ASP A 246 10.43 -3.16 -9.55
N GLY A 247 10.85 -4.42 -9.69
CA GLY A 247 10.43 -5.55 -8.86
C GLY A 247 8.95 -5.87 -8.89
N SER A 248 8.42 -6.36 -10.01
CA SER A 248 7.16 -7.13 -9.98
C SER A 248 7.49 -8.57 -9.60
N ALA A 249 7.68 -8.80 -8.31
CA ALA A 249 7.71 -10.12 -7.69
C ALA A 249 6.41 -10.32 -6.89
N TRP A 250 5.27 -10.21 -7.57
CA TRP A 250 3.97 -10.59 -6.99
C TRP A 250 3.71 -12.11 -7.04
N SER A 251 4.73 -12.93 -7.31
CA SER A 251 4.60 -14.38 -7.14
C SER A 251 4.65 -14.86 -5.67
N ALA A 252 4.58 -14.01 -4.63
CA ALA A 252 4.68 -14.49 -3.24
C ALA A 252 3.90 -13.72 -2.15
N ILE A 253 2.82 -12.98 -2.45
CA ILE A 253 1.82 -12.60 -1.43
C ILE A 253 0.42 -12.93 -1.94
N GLY A 254 0.22 -14.22 -2.13
CA GLY A 254 -1.04 -14.82 -2.56
C GLY A 254 -1.09 -16.34 -2.37
N ALA A 255 -0.21 -16.90 -1.53
CA ALA A 255 -0.24 -18.32 -1.17
C ALA A 255 -0.77 -18.56 0.27
N GLY A 256 -1.54 -17.60 0.79
CA GLY A 256 -2.17 -17.62 2.12
C GLY A 256 -3.61 -17.12 2.10
N SER A 257 -4.37 -17.49 1.08
CA SER A 257 -5.84 -17.54 1.11
C SER A 257 -6.30 -18.46 -0.03
N LEU A 258 -6.17 -19.77 0.20
CA LEU A 258 -6.94 -20.77 -0.56
C LEU A 258 -8.36 -20.94 0.01
N GLN A 259 -8.83 -20.02 0.85
CA GLN A 259 -10.20 -19.97 1.32
C GLN A 259 -10.57 -18.51 1.64
N GLY A 260 -11.49 -17.93 0.85
CA GLY A 260 -12.20 -16.72 1.24
C GLY A 260 -12.53 -15.72 0.14
N LYS A 261 -11.81 -15.68 -0.98
CA LYS A 261 -12.34 -14.99 -2.17
C LYS A 261 -13.29 -15.96 -2.87
N ASN A 262 -14.58 -15.63 -2.95
CA ASN A 262 -15.42 -16.28 -3.96
C ASN A 262 -14.69 -16.09 -5.30
N PRO A 263 -14.29 -17.16 -6.00
CA PRO A 263 -13.63 -17.02 -7.30
C PRO A 263 -14.55 -16.19 -8.19
N LYS A 264 -14.03 -15.08 -8.74
CA LYS A 264 -14.69 -14.40 -9.86
C LYS A 264 -14.63 -15.36 -11.05
N GLY A 265 -15.69 -15.45 -11.84
CA GLY A 265 -15.74 -16.40 -12.94
C GLY A 265 -16.43 -17.73 -12.62
N ASN A 266 -16.42 -18.62 -13.61
CA ASN A 266 -16.98 -19.96 -13.55
C ASN A 266 -16.09 -20.91 -12.73
N ARG A 267 -16.67 -21.69 -11.82
CA ARG A 267 -16.00 -22.68 -10.96
C ARG A 267 -15.83 -24.05 -11.59
N ARG A 268 -16.37 -24.27 -12.80
CA ARG A 268 -16.21 -25.55 -13.52
C ARG A 268 -14.76 -25.73 -13.98
N GLU A 269 -14.14 -26.82 -13.55
CA GLU A 269 -12.85 -27.26 -14.04
C GLU A 269 -12.91 -27.70 -15.53
N GLY A 270 -11.85 -27.41 -16.28
CA GLY A 270 -11.69 -27.83 -17.69
C GLY A 270 -12.28 -26.88 -18.74
N GLY A 271 -12.13 -27.24 -20.03
CA GLY A 271 -12.64 -26.46 -21.16
C GLY A 271 -11.84 -25.20 -21.51
N TRP A 272 -10.63 -25.06 -20.95
CA TRP A 272 -9.69 -24.02 -21.35
C TRP A 272 -9.05 -24.39 -22.69
N VAL A 273 -9.02 -23.43 -23.60
CA VAL A 273 -8.24 -23.48 -24.83
C VAL A 273 -7.13 -22.44 -24.75
N GLU A 274 -6.01 -22.70 -25.41
CA GLU A 274 -4.89 -21.76 -25.46
C GLU A 274 -4.50 -21.47 -26.90
N THR A 275 -4.12 -20.23 -27.17
CA THR A 275 -3.57 -19.87 -28.48
C THR A 275 -2.28 -20.67 -28.72
N PRO A 276 -2.03 -21.24 -29.90
CA PRO A 276 -0.80 -21.98 -30.16
C PRO A 276 0.46 -21.10 -30.03
N GLU A 277 1.59 -21.71 -29.64
CA GLU A 277 2.89 -21.02 -29.64
C GLU A 277 3.33 -20.68 -31.07
N ALA A 278 3.66 -19.40 -31.32
CA ALA A 278 4.18 -18.98 -32.61
C ALA A 278 5.66 -19.35 -32.76
N LYS A 279 6.03 -19.93 -33.91
CA LYS A 279 7.42 -20.34 -34.21
C LYS A 279 8.33 -19.19 -34.67
N GLY A 280 7.78 -17.99 -34.87
CA GLY A 280 8.46 -16.83 -35.46
C GLY A 280 7.53 -15.61 -35.54
N PRO A 281 8.01 -14.43 -35.98
CA PRO A 281 7.15 -13.27 -36.24
C PRO A 281 6.11 -13.56 -37.33
N PRO A 282 5.04 -12.75 -37.42
CA PRO A 282 4.10 -12.83 -38.53
C PRO A 282 4.82 -12.53 -39.85
N ALA A 283 4.43 -13.24 -40.92
CA ALA A 283 5.14 -13.19 -42.21
C ALA A 283 5.12 -11.79 -42.87
N ASP A 284 4.08 -10.99 -42.61
CA ASP A 284 3.93 -9.62 -43.08
C ASP A 284 4.44 -8.57 -42.08
N GLY A 285 4.97 -9.02 -40.93
CA GLY A 285 5.44 -8.17 -39.85
C GLY A 285 4.35 -7.43 -39.07
N LYS A 286 3.06 -7.75 -39.31
CA LYS A 286 1.95 -7.06 -38.66
C LYS A 286 1.35 -7.88 -37.52
N TYR A 287 1.11 -7.21 -36.42
CA TYR A 287 0.40 -7.74 -35.27
C TYR A 287 -1.01 -7.13 -35.25
N PRO A 288 -2.04 -7.82 -35.76
CA PRO A 288 -3.40 -7.29 -35.76
C PRO A 288 -3.88 -7.08 -34.32
N ILE A 289 -4.63 -6.01 -34.07
CA ILE A 289 -5.17 -5.69 -32.74
C ILE A 289 -6.68 -5.84 -32.80
N LEU A 290 -7.23 -6.64 -31.90
CA LEU A 290 -8.67 -6.86 -31.79
C LEU A 290 -9.12 -6.49 -30.37
N ALA A 291 -10.10 -5.60 -30.27
CA ALA A 291 -10.70 -5.29 -28.98
C ALA A 291 -11.82 -6.29 -28.66
N VAL A 292 -11.80 -6.84 -27.44
CA VAL A 292 -12.75 -7.87 -26.99
C VAL A 292 -13.42 -7.38 -25.72
N ASP A 293 -14.73 -7.62 -25.64
CA ASP A 293 -15.52 -7.43 -24.42
C ASP A 293 -16.66 -8.48 -24.40
N CYS A 294 -16.99 -8.95 -23.20
CA CYS A 294 -17.98 -9.98 -22.97
C CYS A 294 -19.08 -9.53 -22.00
N GLU A 295 -20.30 -10.01 -22.25
CA GLU A 295 -21.38 -9.95 -21.27
C GLU A 295 -21.55 -11.30 -20.57
N MET A 296 -21.62 -11.28 -19.25
CA MET A 296 -21.74 -12.47 -18.42
C MET A 296 -23.07 -12.52 -17.65
N VAL A 297 -23.60 -13.72 -17.52
CA VAL A 297 -24.74 -14.07 -16.66
C VAL A 297 -24.28 -14.99 -15.53
N VAL A 298 -25.11 -15.20 -14.51
CA VAL A 298 -24.78 -16.06 -13.36
C VAL A 298 -25.51 -17.38 -13.47
N SER A 299 -24.79 -18.46 -13.20
CA SER A 299 -25.33 -19.80 -12.98
C SER A 299 -24.93 -20.33 -11.60
N ALA A 300 -25.36 -21.54 -11.26
CA ALA A 300 -24.90 -22.26 -10.08
C ALA A 300 -23.36 -22.40 -10.03
N ASP A 301 -22.71 -22.39 -11.19
CA ASP A 301 -21.27 -22.54 -11.31
C ASP A 301 -20.51 -21.20 -11.30
N GLY A 302 -21.19 -20.06 -11.26
CA GLY A 302 -20.57 -18.72 -11.30
C GLY A 302 -20.88 -17.97 -12.59
N ASP A 303 -19.97 -17.09 -13.00
CA ASP A 303 -20.15 -16.27 -14.21
C ASP A 303 -20.01 -17.12 -15.48
N GLU A 304 -21.00 -17.05 -16.36
CA GLU A 304 -21.06 -17.74 -17.65
C GLU A 304 -21.16 -16.71 -18.78
N LEU A 305 -20.46 -16.96 -19.89
CA LEU A 305 -20.50 -16.11 -21.09
C LEU A 305 -21.89 -16.12 -21.73
N ALA A 306 -22.42 -14.94 -22.04
CA ALA A 306 -23.72 -14.77 -22.70
C ALA A 306 -23.66 -13.95 -23.99
N ARG A 307 -22.63 -13.11 -24.17
CA ARG A 307 -22.33 -12.43 -25.44
C ARG A 307 -20.84 -12.14 -25.52
N VAL A 308 -20.28 -12.18 -26.71
CA VAL A 308 -18.92 -11.72 -26.98
C VAL A 308 -18.93 -10.79 -28.19
N SER A 309 -18.24 -9.66 -28.08
CA SER A 309 -18.03 -8.71 -29.17
C SER A 309 -16.54 -8.58 -29.46
N VAL A 310 -16.17 -8.56 -30.75
CA VAL A 310 -14.81 -8.34 -31.23
C VAL A 310 -14.82 -7.22 -32.25
N ILE A 311 -14.03 -6.18 -31.98
CA ILE A 311 -13.92 -4.97 -32.80
C ILE A 311 -12.51 -4.91 -33.40
N ASP A 312 -12.42 -4.67 -34.71
CA ASP A 312 -11.13 -4.43 -35.35
C ASP A 312 -10.57 -3.06 -34.92
N PHE A 313 -9.31 -3.03 -34.48
CA PHE A 313 -8.70 -1.81 -33.99
C PHE A 313 -8.52 -0.74 -35.07
N GLU A 314 -8.17 -1.13 -36.30
CA GLU A 314 -7.86 -0.19 -37.38
C GLU A 314 -9.15 0.44 -37.90
N THR A 315 -10.12 -0.38 -38.29
CA THR A 315 -11.38 0.09 -38.89
C THR A 315 -12.38 0.57 -37.85
N GLY A 316 -12.37 -0.01 -36.65
CA GLY A 316 -13.39 0.21 -35.62
C GLY A 316 -14.69 -0.57 -35.85
N ASP A 317 -14.71 -1.47 -36.85
CA ASP A 317 -15.89 -2.26 -37.19
C ASP A 317 -16.04 -3.46 -36.26
N SER A 318 -17.29 -3.87 -36.03
CA SER A 318 -17.58 -5.14 -35.37
C SER A 318 -17.36 -6.29 -36.36
N ILE A 319 -16.38 -7.14 -36.06
CA ILE A 319 -16.02 -8.29 -36.90
C ILE A 319 -16.57 -9.61 -36.34
N PHE A 320 -17.01 -9.62 -35.09
CA PHE A 320 -17.66 -10.76 -34.44
C PHE A 320 -18.56 -10.23 -33.32
N ASP A 321 -19.84 -10.62 -33.31
CA ASP A 321 -20.77 -10.26 -32.24
C ASP A 321 -21.81 -11.38 -32.13
N GLU A 322 -21.66 -12.23 -31.12
CA GLU A 322 -22.43 -13.46 -31.00
C GLU A 322 -23.01 -13.61 -29.60
N LEU A 323 -24.27 -14.02 -29.54
CA LEU A 323 -24.92 -14.47 -28.30
C LEU A 323 -24.54 -15.92 -28.02
N VAL A 324 -24.21 -16.18 -26.77
CA VAL A 324 -23.74 -17.48 -26.29
C VAL A 324 -24.78 -18.05 -25.35
N LYS A 325 -25.15 -19.31 -25.55
CA LYS A 325 -26.06 -20.04 -24.67
C LYS A 325 -25.26 -20.78 -23.60
N PRO A 326 -25.35 -20.37 -22.32
CA PRO A 326 -24.74 -21.12 -21.23
C PRO A 326 -25.32 -22.54 -21.15
N LYS A 327 -24.44 -23.51 -20.88
CA LYS A 327 -24.86 -24.91 -20.65
C LYS A 327 -25.57 -25.08 -19.30
N ALA A 328 -25.18 -24.27 -18.32
CA ALA A 328 -25.80 -24.24 -17.00
C ALA A 328 -27.14 -23.49 -17.04
N GLU A 329 -28.04 -23.81 -16.11
CA GLU A 329 -29.21 -22.99 -15.88
C GLU A 329 -28.79 -21.61 -15.34
N ILE A 330 -29.32 -20.55 -15.96
CA ILE A 330 -29.04 -19.17 -15.58
C ILE A 330 -29.91 -18.81 -14.37
N THR A 331 -29.26 -18.46 -13.27
CA THR A 331 -29.91 -18.03 -12.03
C THR A 331 -30.11 -16.51 -11.97
N ASP A 332 -29.23 -15.73 -12.62
CA ASP A 332 -29.34 -14.28 -12.71
C ASP A 332 -28.77 -13.77 -14.03
N TYR A 333 -29.58 -13.08 -14.83
CA TYR A 333 -29.20 -12.55 -16.14
C TYR A 333 -28.37 -11.27 -16.04
N ARG A 334 -28.32 -10.62 -14.87
CA ARG A 334 -27.64 -9.34 -14.67
C ARG A 334 -28.08 -8.26 -15.65
N THR A 335 -29.32 -8.29 -16.14
CA THR A 335 -29.80 -7.45 -17.26
C THR A 335 -29.47 -5.97 -17.12
N GLN A 336 -29.52 -5.41 -15.92
CA GLN A 336 -29.17 -4.00 -15.67
C GLN A 336 -27.69 -3.65 -15.89
N TRP A 337 -26.81 -4.66 -15.93
CA TRP A 337 -25.39 -4.55 -16.22
C TRP A 337 -25.04 -5.18 -17.56
N SER A 338 -25.58 -6.36 -17.88
CA SER A 338 -25.20 -7.13 -19.07
C SER A 338 -26.00 -6.80 -20.33
N GLY A 339 -27.18 -6.20 -20.17
CA GLY A 339 -28.19 -6.05 -21.21
C GLY A 339 -28.73 -7.36 -21.80
N ILE A 340 -28.41 -8.51 -21.17
CA ILE A 340 -28.91 -9.82 -21.57
C ILE A 340 -30.27 -10.07 -20.92
N THR A 341 -31.25 -10.48 -21.72
CA THR A 341 -32.57 -10.93 -21.26
C THR A 341 -32.80 -12.39 -21.66
N PRO A 342 -33.71 -13.11 -20.99
CA PRO A 342 -34.11 -14.46 -21.40
C PRO A 342 -34.52 -14.51 -22.87
N GLU A 343 -35.27 -13.52 -23.34
CA GLU A 343 -35.77 -13.43 -24.72
C GLU A 343 -34.64 -13.24 -25.72
N ARG A 344 -33.61 -12.43 -25.39
CA ARG A 344 -32.43 -12.28 -26.26
C ARG A 344 -31.70 -13.61 -26.43
N LEU A 345 -31.50 -14.36 -25.34
CA LEU A 345 -30.81 -15.66 -25.40
C LEU A 345 -31.59 -16.76 -26.11
N LEU A 346 -32.89 -16.61 -26.37
CA LEU A 346 -33.64 -17.57 -27.21
C LEU A 346 -33.07 -17.65 -28.63
N SER A 347 -32.48 -16.56 -29.12
CA SER A 347 -31.85 -16.49 -30.45
C SER A 347 -30.40 -16.99 -30.48
N ALA A 348 -29.81 -17.29 -29.32
CA ALA A 348 -28.43 -17.77 -29.24
C ALA A 348 -28.30 -19.16 -29.86
N THR A 349 -27.45 -19.27 -30.89
CA THR A 349 -27.20 -20.49 -31.65
C THR A 349 -25.89 -21.17 -31.25
N HIS A 350 -24.98 -20.44 -30.61
CA HIS A 350 -23.66 -20.91 -30.23
C HIS A 350 -23.57 -21.22 -28.73
N ASP A 351 -22.80 -22.24 -28.37
CA ASP A 351 -22.32 -22.49 -27.01
C ASP A 351 -20.84 -22.10 -26.88
N LEU A 352 -20.30 -22.16 -25.66
CA LEU A 352 -18.91 -21.75 -25.41
C LEU A 352 -17.89 -22.51 -26.28
N PRO A 353 -17.93 -23.85 -26.41
CA PRO A 353 -17.05 -24.58 -27.33
C PRO A 353 -17.15 -24.12 -28.79
N ALA A 354 -18.36 -23.83 -29.30
CA ALA A 354 -18.53 -23.31 -30.65
C ALA A 354 -17.84 -21.96 -30.84
N ILE A 355 -17.98 -21.05 -29.86
CA ILE A 355 -17.30 -19.74 -29.86
C ILE A 355 -15.78 -19.92 -29.81
N GLN A 356 -15.27 -20.81 -28.96
CA GLN A 356 -13.83 -21.11 -28.89
C GLN A 356 -13.28 -21.62 -30.23
N ILE A 357 -14.04 -22.45 -30.94
CA ILE A 357 -13.67 -22.91 -32.28
C ILE A 357 -13.62 -21.73 -33.24
N LEU A 358 -14.66 -20.90 -33.31
CA LEU A 358 -14.71 -19.74 -34.22
C LEU A 358 -13.58 -18.74 -33.93
N LEU A 359 -13.26 -18.51 -32.66
CA LEU A 359 -12.20 -17.58 -32.27
C LEU A 359 -10.79 -18.15 -32.49
N LEU A 360 -10.50 -19.39 -32.10
CA LEU A 360 -9.11 -19.91 -32.02
C LEU A 360 -8.78 -21.07 -32.95
N HIS A 361 -9.69 -22.01 -33.21
CA HIS A 361 -9.36 -23.32 -33.83
C HIS A 361 -10.02 -23.58 -35.19
N GLY A 362 -10.89 -22.70 -35.64
CA GLY A 362 -11.65 -22.85 -36.87
C GLY A 362 -10.76 -22.82 -38.12
N PRO A 363 -11.32 -23.12 -39.30
CA PRO A 363 -10.59 -23.03 -40.57
C PRO A 363 -10.12 -21.61 -40.90
N SER A 364 -10.77 -20.60 -40.32
CA SER A 364 -10.40 -19.18 -40.39
C SER A 364 -10.50 -18.57 -38.98
N PRO A 365 -9.51 -18.81 -38.11
CA PRO A 365 -9.58 -18.34 -36.72
C PRO A 365 -9.43 -16.82 -36.69
N ILE A 366 -10.28 -16.15 -35.89
CA ILE A 366 -10.25 -14.69 -35.73
C ILE A 366 -9.03 -14.27 -34.90
N ILE A 367 -8.70 -15.05 -33.86
CA ILE A 367 -7.56 -14.83 -32.98
C ILE A 367 -6.46 -15.80 -33.39
N THR A 368 -5.30 -15.23 -33.73
CA THR A 368 -4.09 -15.97 -34.10
C THR A 368 -3.02 -15.81 -33.02
N PRO A 369 -1.93 -16.61 -33.06
CA PRO A 369 -0.77 -16.40 -32.18
C PRO A 369 -0.13 -15.00 -32.25
N HIS A 370 -0.38 -14.24 -33.32
CA HIS A 370 0.15 -12.88 -33.53
C HIS A 370 -0.88 -11.78 -33.30
N THR A 371 -2.13 -12.13 -33.00
CA THR A 371 -3.17 -11.15 -32.67
C THR A 371 -2.91 -10.59 -31.28
N ILE A 372 -3.03 -9.27 -31.10
CA ILE A 372 -3.01 -8.59 -29.80
C ILE A 372 -4.46 -8.36 -29.38
N LEU A 373 -4.82 -8.85 -28.20
CA LEU A 373 -6.14 -8.61 -27.61
C LEU A 373 -6.13 -7.33 -26.76
N LEU A 374 -7.06 -6.43 -27.05
CA LEU A 374 -7.27 -5.17 -26.33
C LEU A 374 -8.57 -5.24 -25.52
N GLY A 375 -8.57 -4.79 -24.27
CA GLY A 375 -9.80 -4.74 -23.48
C GLY A 375 -9.71 -3.89 -22.24
N HIS A 376 -10.67 -4.02 -21.32
CA HIS A 376 -10.69 -3.34 -20.04
C HIS A 376 -10.95 -4.32 -18.89
N SER A 377 -9.94 -4.60 -18.06
CA SER A 377 -9.97 -5.76 -17.14
C SER A 377 -10.21 -7.06 -17.90
N LEU A 378 -9.43 -7.25 -18.97
CA LEU A 378 -9.58 -8.30 -19.97
C LEU A 378 -9.40 -9.71 -19.38
N ASP A 379 -8.87 -9.82 -18.15
CA ASP A 379 -8.84 -11.06 -17.36
C ASP A 379 -10.23 -11.68 -17.18
N CYS A 380 -11.25 -10.84 -17.00
CA CYS A 380 -12.63 -11.26 -16.80
C CYS A 380 -13.21 -11.87 -18.09
N ASP A 381 -12.99 -11.23 -19.23
CA ASP A 381 -13.45 -11.67 -20.55
C ASP A 381 -12.78 -12.98 -20.96
N LEU A 382 -11.45 -13.06 -20.84
CA LEU A 382 -10.69 -14.27 -21.17
C LEU A 382 -11.05 -15.45 -20.26
N SER A 383 -11.42 -15.17 -19.00
CA SER A 383 -11.92 -16.19 -18.08
C SER A 383 -13.32 -16.68 -18.47
N ALA A 384 -14.22 -15.79 -18.87
CA ALA A 384 -15.55 -16.16 -19.37
C ALA A 384 -15.46 -16.99 -20.68
N LEU A 385 -14.54 -16.62 -21.57
CA LEU A 385 -14.23 -17.35 -22.81
C LEU A 385 -13.42 -18.63 -22.58
N ARG A 386 -12.82 -18.79 -21.41
CA ARG A 386 -11.83 -19.84 -21.08
C ARG A 386 -10.72 -19.92 -22.13
N ILE A 387 -10.19 -18.76 -22.52
CA ILE A 387 -9.09 -18.63 -23.49
C ILE A 387 -7.82 -18.16 -22.75
N ARG A 388 -6.71 -18.84 -22.99
CA ARG A 388 -5.37 -18.37 -22.58
C ARG A 388 -4.68 -17.76 -23.80
N HIS A 389 -4.29 -16.50 -23.69
CA HIS A 389 -3.71 -15.76 -24.79
C HIS A 389 -2.51 -14.91 -24.31
N PRO A 390 -1.37 -14.90 -25.02
CA PRO A 390 -0.15 -14.24 -24.54
C PRO A 390 -0.08 -12.73 -24.79
N LEU A 391 -0.72 -12.21 -25.85
CA LEU A 391 -0.56 -10.83 -26.28
C LEU A 391 -1.76 -9.97 -25.86
N CYS A 392 -1.72 -9.42 -24.64
CA CYS A 392 -2.81 -8.62 -24.10
C CYS A 392 -2.39 -7.16 -23.88
N ILE A 393 -3.29 -6.22 -24.19
CA ILE A 393 -3.23 -4.81 -23.79
C ILE A 393 -4.50 -4.51 -22.98
N ASP A 394 -4.33 -4.10 -21.74
CA ASP A 394 -5.44 -3.82 -20.84
C ASP A 394 -5.52 -2.33 -20.51
N THR A 395 -6.61 -1.68 -20.95
CA THR A 395 -6.86 -0.25 -20.70
C THR A 395 -6.97 0.09 -19.22
N ALA A 396 -7.37 -0.86 -18.36
CA ALA A 396 -7.41 -0.69 -16.92
C ALA A 396 -6.01 -0.67 -16.28
N LEU A 397 -5.00 -1.21 -16.97
CA LEU A 397 -3.60 -1.24 -16.52
C LEU A 397 -2.77 -0.09 -17.10
N ILE A 398 -2.97 0.23 -18.39
CA ILE A 398 -2.20 1.30 -19.04
C ILE A 398 -2.67 2.70 -18.63
N TYR A 399 -3.85 2.85 -18.01
CA TYR A 399 -4.32 4.10 -17.39
C TYR A 399 -4.27 4.00 -15.86
N LYS A 400 -3.47 4.85 -15.21
CA LYS A 400 -3.28 4.79 -13.75
C LYS A 400 -4.41 5.46 -12.98
N HIS A 401 -4.99 4.71 -12.04
CA HIS A 401 -5.98 5.25 -11.10
C HIS A 401 -5.38 6.36 -10.21
N PRO A 402 -6.10 7.47 -9.94
CA PRO A 402 -5.59 8.58 -9.12
C PRO A 402 -5.16 8.19 -7.69
N ARG A 403 -5.76 7.14 -7.12
CA ARG A 403 -5.43 6.62 -5.78
C ARG A 403 -4.28 5.61 -5.78
N GLY A 404 -3.68 5.33 -6.94
CA GLY A 404 -2.70 4.27 -7.13
C GLY A 404 -3.28 2.86 -7.04
N PRO A 405 -2.44 1.82 -7.21
CA PRO A 405 -2.81 0.42 -6.97
C PRO A 405 -3.30 0.18 -5.54
N PRO A 406 -4.15 -0.84 -5.28
CA PRO A 406 -4.67 -1.83 -6.23
C PRO A 406 -5.90 -1.34 -7.02
N PHE A 407 -6.28 -0.07 -6.91
CA PHE A 407 -7.47 0.45 -7.58
C PHE A 407 -7.25 0.56 -9.10
N LYS A 408 -8.15 -0.02 -9.90
CA LYS A 408 -8.24 0.16 -11.35
C LYS A 408 -9.28 1.25 -11.67
N PRO A 409 -9.03 2.17 -12.63
CA PRO A 409 -10.06 3.11 -13.07
C PRO A 409 -11.13 2.38 -13.88
N GLY A 410 -12.40 2.70 -13.68
CA GLY A 410 -13.47 2.12 -14.50
C GLY A 410 -13.52 2.73 -15.91
N LEU A 411 -13.90 1.92 -16.90
CA LEU A 411 -13.98 2.31 -18.31
C LEU A 411 -14.81 3.57 -18.53
N LYS A 412 -16.03 3.63 -17.96
CA LYS A 412 -16.92 4.80 -18.03
C LYS A 412 -16.27 6.10 -17.55
N TRP A 413 -15.48 6.02 -16.47
CA TRP A 413 -14.74 7.18 -15.98
C TRP A 413 -13.62 7.58 -16.92
N LEU A 414 -12.90 6.62 -17.51
CA LEU A 414 -11.83 6.89 -18.48
C LEU A 414 -12.39 7.55 -19.75
N THR A 415 -13.49 7.02 -20.31
CA THR A 415 -14.10 7.58 -21.52
C THR A 415 -14.65 8.98 -21.26
N GLN A 416 -15.32 9.20 -20.13
CA GLN A 416 -15.82 10.52 -19.78
C GLN A 416 -14.67 11.52 -19.61
N LYS A 417 -13.61 11.12 -18.90
CA LYS A 417 -12.49 12.00 -18.59
C LYS A 417 -11.65 12.36 -19.81
N TRP A 418 -11.35 11.38 -20.66
CA TRP A 418 -10.34 11.54 -21.70
C TRP A 418 -10.93 11.66 -23.11
N LEU A 419 -12.09 11.04 -23.36
CA LEU A 419 -12.77 11.13 -24.66
C LEU A 419 -13.97 12.10 -24.63
N GLY A 420 -14.41 12.54 -23.44
CA GLY A 420 -15.65 13.32 -23.30
C GLY A 420 -16.90 12.53 -23.67
N LYS A 421 -16.83 11.19 -23.69
CA LYS A 421 -17.91 10.29 -24.08
C LYS A 421 -18.55 9.67 -22.84
N ASP A 422 -19.87 9.76 -22.75
CA ASP A 422 -20.66 9.01 -21.77
C ASP A 422 -21.11 7.70 -22.43
N ILE A 423 -20.60 6.58 -21.92
CA ILE A 423 -20.96 5.21 -22.34
C ILE A 423 -21.88 4.60 -21.29
N GLN A 424 -22.60 3.53 -21.62
CA GLN A 424 -23.48 2.84 -20.67
C GLN A 424 -24.52 3.81 -20.05
N ALA A 425 -25.04 4.75 -20.84
CA ALA A 425 -25.92 5.82 -20.37
C ALA A 425 -27.41 5.42 -20.33
N GLY A 426 -27.75 4.21 -20.82
CA GLY A 426 -29.10 3.68 -20.88
C GLY A 426 -29.49 2.81 -19.67
N THR A 427 -30.79 2.48 -19.58
CA THR A 427 -31.33 1.54 -18.57
C THR A 427 -31.36 0.08 -19.04
N GLN A 428 -30.91 -0.18 -20.27
CA GLN A 428 -30.97 -1.50 -20.90
C GLN A 428 -29.73 -2.37 -20.63
N GLY A 429 -28.89 -2.01 -19.65
CA GLY A 429 -27.60 -2.65 -19.42
C GLY A 429 -26.50 -2.16 -20.36
N HIS A 430 -25.32 -2.77 -20.27
CA HIS A 430 -24.17 -2.44 -21.10
C HIS A 430 -24.27 -3.12 -22.47
N ASP A 431 -23.44 -2.64 -23.40
CA ASP A 431 -23.27 -3.21 -24.72
C ASP A 431 -21.78 -3.49 -24.94
N SER A 432 -21.38 -4.77 -24.85
CA SER A 432 -20.00 -5.18 -25.13
C SER A 432 -19.38 -4.59 -26.40
N ALA A 433 -20.16 -4.35 -27.46
CA ALA A 433 -19.62 -3.70 -28.66
C ALA A 433 -19.30 -2.21 -28.43
N GLU A 434 -20.08 -1.48 -27.62
CA GLU A 434 -19.78 -0.11 -27.17
C GLU A 434 -18.51 -0.09 -26.31
N ASP A 435 -18.41 -1.02 -25.35
CA ASP A 435 -17.28 -1.08 -24.41
C ASP A 435 -15.96 -1.47 -25.11
N ALA A 436 -15.99 -2.42 -26.04
CA ALA A 436 -14.83 -2.76 -26.87
C ALA A 436 -14.39 -1.57 -27.76
N ARG A 437 -15.34 -0.84 -28.38
CA ARG A 437 -15.03 0.39 -29.15
C ARG A 437 -14.44 1.49 -28.26
N ALA A 438 -14.94 1.64 -27.05
CA ALA A 438 -14.39 2.59 -26.08
C ALA A 438 -12.92 2.25 -25.73
N CYS A 439 -12.58 0.96 -25.61
CA CYS A 439 -11.20 0.51 -25.42
C CYS A 439 -10.31 0.89 -26.61
N VAL A 440 -10.78 0.68 -27.84
CA VAL A 440 -10.09 1.10 -29.08
C VAL A 440 -9.80 2.60 -29.05
N ASP A 441 -10.81 3.42 -28.75
CA ASP A 441 -10.67 4.89 -28.73
C ASP A 441 -9.67 5.37 -27.67
N LEU A 442 -9.74 4.80 -26.46
CA LEU A 442 -8.79 5.09 -25.38
C LEU A 442 -7.37 4.71 -25.79
N PHE A 443 -7.19 3.54 -26.39
CA PHE A 443 -5.87 3.08 -26.80
C PHE A 443 -5.30 3.91 -27.96
N LYS A 444 -6.12 4.26 -28.96
CA LYS A 444 -5.74 5.21 -30.04
C LYS A 444 -5.27 6.54 -29.46
N MET A 445 -5.99 7.09 -28.48
CA MET A 445 -5.59 8.32 -27.80
C MET A 445 -4.28 8.16 -27.02
N LYS A 446 -4.08 7.04 -26.31
CA LYS A 446 -2.83 6.73 -25.61
C LYS A 446 -1.64 6.63 -26.57
N LEU A 447 -1.82 6.02 -27.75
CA LEU A 447 -0.81 5.96 -28.80
C LEU A 447 -0.44 7.33 -29.36
N ILE A 448 -1.44 8.21 -29.56
CA ILE A 448 -1.22 9.59 -30.04
C ILE A 448 -0.51 10.45 -28.97
N LYS A 449 -0.92 10.32 -27.70
CA LYS A 449 -0.44 11.18 -26.60
C LYS A 449 0.78 10.63 -25.86
N GLY A 450 1.12 9.36 -26.09
CA GLY A 450 2.28 8.69 -25.53
C GLY A 450 2.05 7.97 -24.19
N PRO A 451 3.06 7.21 -23.71
CA PRO A 451 2.92 6.31 -22.57
C PRO A 451 2.60 6.99 -21.22
N SER A 452 3.01 8.25 -21.05
CA SER A 452 2.77 9.03 -19.84
C SER A 452 1.34 9.60 -19.74
N PHE A 453 0.63 9.73 -20.87
CA PHE A 453 -0.72 10.30 -20.92
C PHE A 453 -1.73 9.47 -20.12
N GLY A 454 -2.66 10.09 -19.42
CA GLY A 454 -3.67 9.35 -18.65
C GLY A 454 -3.17 8.79 -17.32
N ASN A 455 -1.87 8.91 -17.01
CA ASN A 455 -1.36 8.65 -15.68
C ASN A 455 -1.69 9.85 -14.79
N SER A 456 -2.43 9.61 -13.71
CA SER A 456 -2.65 10.66 -12.72
C SER A 456 -1.28 11.09 -12.17
N VAL A 457 -0.97 12.39 -12.21
CA VAL A 457 0.14 12.94 -11.43
C VAL A 457 -0.22 12.68 -9.98
N ASN A 458 0.32 11.59 -9.43
CA ASN A 458 0.14 11.32 -8.01
C ASN A 458 0.87 12.45 -7.30
N ASN A 459 0.12 13.45 -6.83
CA ASN A 459 0.66 14.58 -6.06
C ASN A 459 1.19 14.13 -4.71
N MET A 460 1.18 12.83 -4.42
CA MET A 460 1.71 12.21 -3.23
C MET A 460 2.98 11.44 -3.57
N GLU A 461 3.96 11.54 -2.70
CA GLU A 461 5.22 10.78 -2.73
C GLU A 461 5.42 10.07 -1.38
N SER A 462 6.19 8.99 -1.37
CA SER A 462 6.53 8.32 -0.12
C SER A 462 7.49 9.17 0.72
N ILE A 463 7.47 9.00 2.05
CA ILE A 463 8.40 9.67 2.96
C ILE A 463 9.86 9.33 2.61
N VAL A 464 10.13 8.10 2.17
CA VAL A 464 11.47 7.65 1.78
C VAL A 464 11.94 8.30 0.48
N GLU A 465 11.05 8.51 -0.50
CA GLU A 465 11.37 9.25 -1.74
C GLU A 465 11.70 10.73 -1.46
N ARG A 466 10.98 11.34 -0.51
CA ARG A 466 11.29 12.71 -0.05
C ARG A 466 12.64 12.78 0.66
N LEU A 467 12.91 11.81 1.53
CA LEU A 467 14.18 11.74 2.26
C LEU A 467 15.36 11.50 1.32
N GLY A 468 15.21 10.65 0.31
CA GLY A 468 16.24 10.38 -0.71
C GLY A 468 16.62 11.59 -1.57
N ARG A 469 15.90 12.71 -1.46
CA ARG A 469 16.24 13.99 -2.11
C ARG A 469 16.73 15.04 -1.13
N SER A 470 16.58 14.78 0.16
CA SER A 470 17.04 15.64 1.24
C SER A 470 18.51 15.39 1.54
N LYS A 471 19.23 16.45 1.93
CA LYS A 471 20.65 16.38 2.28
C LYS A 471 20.86 16.67 3.75
N THR A 472 21.86 16.03 4.35
CA THR A 472 22.38 16.38 5.68
C THR A 472 23.09 17.74 5.64
N GLU A 473 23.44 18.28 6.81
CA GLU A 473 24.29 19.49 6.91
C GLU A 473 25.65 19.32 6.20
N SER A 474 26.15 18.09 6.11
CA SER A 474 27.39 17.73 5.38
C SER A 474 27.19 17.55 3.87
N GLY A 475 25.96 17.70 3.35
CA GLY A 475 25.65 17.53 1.93
C GLY A 475 25.43 16.08 1.48
N ARG A 476 25.52 15.09 2.38
CA ARG A 476 25.21 13.68 2.10
C ARG A 476 23.71 13.51 1.88
N VAL A 477 23.32 12.74 0.87
CA VAL A 477 21.91 12.37 0.67
C VAL A 477 21.45 11.46 1.81
N ARG A 478 20.25 11.72 2.35
CA ARG A 478 19.72 10.89 3.43
C ARG A 478 19.31 9.52 2.91
N THR A 479 19.45 8.55 3.80
CA THR A 479 19.24 7.13 3.53
C THR A 479 18.14 6.58 4.41
N SER A 480 17.41 5.60 3.92
CA SER A 480 16.30 5.00 4.67
C SER A 480 16.28 3.47 4.58
N CYS A 481 15.98 2.83 5.71
CA CYS A 481 15.66 1.41 5.78
C CYS A 481 14.13 1.23 5.96
N TYR A 482 13.50 0.44 5.10
CA TYR A 482 12.08 0.14 5.17
C TYR A 482 11.87 -1.34 5.39
N CYS A 483 11.31 -1.71 6.54
CA CYS A 483 10.99 -3.09 6.89
C CYS A 483 9.49 -3.29 7.07
N ASP A 484 8.92 -4.23 6.33
CA ASP A 484 7.49 -4.56 6.41
C ASP A 484 7.25 -6.01 5.97
N TYR A 485 6.05 -6.50 6.25
CA TYR A 485 5.56 -7.80 5.82
C TYR A 485 5.28 -7.84 4.32
N GLY A 486 5.70 -8.92 3.67
CA GLY A 486 5.68 -9.05 2.22
C GLY A 486 6.76 -8.19 1.54
N ASP A 487 6.72 -8.04 0.21
CA ASP A 487 7.69 -7.26 -0.53
C ASP A 487 7.66 -5.76 -0.13
N PRO A 488 8.67 -5.27 0.61
CA PRO A 488 8.75 -3.89 1.07
C PRO A 488 8.89 -2.88 -0.10
N ARG A 489 9.31 -3.33 -1.29
CA ARG A 489 9.48 -2.48 -2.47
C ARG A 489 8.18 -2.26 -3.24
N TRP A 490 7.13 -3.01 -2.95
CA TRP A 490 5.87 -2.92 -3.70
C TRP A 490 5.03 -1.67 -3.35
N LEU A 491 5.24 -1.08 -2.16
CA LEU A 491 4.47 0.06 -1.67
C LEU A 491 5.38 1.23 -1.26
N TYR A 492 5.36 1.59 0.03
CA TYR A 492 5.98 2.81 0.54
C TYR A 492 7.50 2.73 0.57
N GLY A 493 8.08 1.51 0.54
CA GLY A 493 9.52 1.27 0.53
C GLY A 493 10.15 1.20 -0.86
N ALA A 494 9.39 1.39 -1.95
CA ALA A 494 9.89 1.28 -3.33
C ALA A 494 11.16 2.12 -3.62
N LYS A 495 11.27 3.28 -2.97
CA LYS A 495 12.39 4.22 -3.10
C LYS A 495 13.26 4.30 -1.84
N ALA A 496 13.13 3.34 -0.93
CA ALA A 496 14.03 3.23 0.21
C ALA A 496 15.43 2.78 -0.23
N THR A 497 16.47 3.25 0.46
CA THR A 497 17.86 2.81 0.23
C THR A 497 18.01 1.31 0.49
N THR A 498 17.42 0.84 1.58
CA THR A 498 17.38 -0.57 1.97
C THR A 498 15.93 -0.94 2.25
N ALA A 499 15.48 -2.05 1.69
CA ALA A 499 14.13 -2.56 1.85
C ALA A 499 14.24 -4.03 2.29
N VAL A 500 13.66 -4.37 3.45
CA VAL A 500 13.79 -5.68 4.09
C VAL A 500 12.41 -6.28 4.31
N GLU A 501 12.19 -7.48 3.77
CA GLU A 501 10.99 -8.25 4.00
C GLU A 501 11.03 -8.90 5.40
N ALA A 502 9.93 -8.80 6.13
CA ALA A 502 9.74 -9.43 7.43
C ALA A 502 8.64 -10.50 7.35
N HIS A 503 8.82 -11.60 8.08
CA HIS A 503 7.82 -12.66 8.21
C HIS A 503 7.17 -12.66 9.59
N ASN A 504 7.79 -12.00 10.57
CA ASN A 504 7.34 -11.85 11.94
C ASN A 504 7.92 -10.56 12.56
N ASP A 505 7.46 -10.21 13.75
CA ASP A 505 7.89 -8.98 14.44
C ASP A 505 9.35 -9.04 14.91
N ASP A 506 9.95 -10.22 15.07
CA ASP A 506 11.38 -10.37 15.41
C ASP A 506 12.28 -10.02 14.23
N ASP A 507 11.88 -10.37 13.00
CA ASP A 507 12.54 -9.94 11.77
C ASP A 507 12.53 -8.41 11.66
N VAL A 508 11.43 -7.75 12.05
CA VAL A 508 11.31 -6.28 12.05
C VAL A 508 12.30 -5.66 13.03
N VAL A 509 12.37 -6.18 14.27
CA VAL A 509 13.34 -5.69 15.27
C VAL A 509 14.76 -5.89 14.76
N LYS A 510 15.08 -7.09 14.28
CA LYS A 510 16.41 -7.44 13.76
C LYS A 510 16.80 -6.52 12.60
N SER A 511 15.90 -6.32 11.64
CA SER A 511 16.14 -5.43 10.51
C SER A 511 16.48 -4.01 10.96
N ILE A 512 15.80 -3.48 11.97
CA ILE A 512 16.09 -2.13 12.46
C ILE A 512 17.44 -2.09 13.18
N VAL A 513 17.72 -3.08 14.04
CA VAL A 513 18.98 -3.15 14.79
C VAL A 513 20.18 -3.28 13.85
N ASP A 514 20.09 -4.13 12.83
CA ASP A 514 21.20 -4.37 11.88
C ASP A 514 21.48 -3.14 10.98
N ASN A 515 20.49 -2.26 10.78
CA ASN A 515 20.57 -1.16 9.81
C ASN A 515 20.61 0.25 10.43
N VAL A 516 20.38 0.40 11.74
CA VAL A 516 20.20 1.73 12.38
C VAL A 516 21.40 2.64 12.22
N GLU A 517 22.63 2.11 12.33
CA GLU A 517 23.84 2.93 12.20
C GLU A 517 24.09 3.39 10.76
N GLN A 518 23.53 2.69 9.77
CA GLN A 518 23.77 2.94 8.34
C GLN A 518 22.74 3.89 7.73
N HIS A 519 21.59 4.10 8.38
CA HIS A 519 20.45 4.83 7.81
C HIS A 519 19.97 5.97 8.69
N ASP A 520 19.50 7.06 8.07
CA ASP A 520 18.97 8.23 8.78
C ASP A 520 17.52 7.99 9.27
N PHE A 521 16.75 7.22 8.50
CA PHE A 521 15.35 6.89 8.78
C PHE A 521 15.13 5.39 8.70
N LEU A 522 14.44 4.83 9.68
CA LEU A 522 14.06 3.43 9.71
C LEU A 522 12.56 3.30 9.99
N PHE A 523 11.87 2.53 9.17
CA PHE A 523 10.47 2.17 9.38
C PHE A 523 10.34 0.67 9.64
N GLY A 524 9.49 0.31 10.60
CA GLY A 524 9.09 -1.07 10.87
C GLY A 524 7.61 -1.16 11.23
N ARG A 525 6.90 -2.16 10.73
CA ARG A 525 5.52 -2.45 11.12
C ARG A 525 5.44 -3.78 11.85
N MET A 526 4.88 -3.78 13.06
CA MET A 526 4.70 -4.97 13.89
C MET A 526 3.22 -5.37 13.88
N LEU A 527 2.90 -6.58 13.40
CA LEU A 527 1.53 -7.02 13.12
C LEU A 527 0.98 -8.05 14.11
N GLU A 528 1.83 -8.68 14.92
CA GLU A 528 1.44 -9.83 15.77
C GLU A 528 0.23 -9.51 16.66
N LEU A 529 0.21 -8.35 17.34
CA LEU A 529 -0.92 -7.95 18.18
C LEU A 529 -2.23 -7.79 17.40
N SER A 530 -2.18 -7.21 16.21
CA SER A 530 -3.37 -7.03 15.38
C SER A 530 -3.88 -8.36 14.80
N GLN A 531 -2.97 -9.30 14.51
CA GLN A 531 -3.29 -10.64 14.04
C GLN A 531 -3.96 -11.46 15.13
N VAL A 532 -3.37 -11.48 16.33
CA VAL A 532 -3.90 -12.21 17.51
C VAL A 532 -5.25 -11.66 17.98
N GLN A 533 -5.59 -10.41 17.67
CA GLN A 533 -6.90 -9.83 17.96
C GLN A 533 -7.90 -9.93 16.79
N GLY A 534 -7.54 -10.60 15.70
CA GLY A 534 -8.43 -10.80 14.54
C GLY A 534 -8.71 -9.53 13.72
N TRP A 535 -7.82 -8.53 13.75
CA TRP A 535 -8.01 -7.30 12.95
C TRP A 535 -7.75 -7.53 11.46
N ASN A 536 -7.06 -8.63 11.12
CA ASN A 536 -6.74 -9.01 9.75
C ASN A 536 -7.62 -10.20 9.35
N GLU A 537 -8.36 -10.08 8.23
CA GLU A 537 -9.28 -11.12 7.72
C GLU A 537 -8.59 -12.38 7.17
N SER A 538 -7.25 -12.46 7.31
CA SER A 538 -6.42 -13.54 6.77
C SER A 538 -6.60 -14.86 7.50
N ASP A 539 -7.01 -14.81 8.78
CA ASP A 539 -7.12 -15.99 9.63
C ASP A 539 -8.61 -16.32 9.86
N PRO A 540 -9.13 -17.46 9.36
CA PRO A 540 -10.54 -17.83 9.51
C PRO A 540 -10.91 -18.22 10.95
N THR A 541 -9.91 -18.45 11.81
CA THR A 541 -10.07 -18.75 13.25
C THR A 541 -8.93 -18.11 14.05
N PRO A 542 -8.92 -16.79 14.27
CA PRO A 542 -7.90 -16.18 15.11
C PRO A 542 -8.07 -16.71 16.53
N ASP A 543 -7.00 -17.28 17.10
CA ASP A 543 -6.95 -17.66 18.51
C ASP A 543 -6.88 -16.39 19.37
N ASN A 544 -8.04 -15.74 19.54
CA ASN A 544 -8.23 -14.56 20.37
C ASN A 544 -8.26 -14.90 21.87
N SER A 545 -7.67 -16.03 22.29
CA SER A 545 -7.63 -16.40 23.70
C SER A 545 -6.83 -15.36 24.49
N PRO A 546 -7.25 -15.04 25.73
CA PRO A 546 -6.50 -14.14 26.60
C PRO A 546 -5.05 -14.57 26.80
N GLU A 547 -4.77 -15.88 26.79
CA GLU A 547 -3.45 -16.46 26.91
C GLU A 547 -2.54 -16.09 25.73
N THR A 548 -3.03 -16.27 24.50
CA THR A 548 -2.28 -15.94 23.27
C THR A 548 -2.04 -14.43 23.15
N LEU A 549 -3.05 -13.60 23.51
CA LEU A 549 -2.87 -12.15 23.57
C LEU A 549 -1.83 -11.72 24.61
N ASN A 550 -1.87 -12.29 25.82
CA ASN A 550 -0.89 -11.98 26.86
C ASN A 550 0.54 -12.39 26.46
N ALA A 551 0.70 -13.51 25.76
CA ALA A 551 1.99 -13.94 25.23
C ALA A 551 2.53 -12.98 24.16
N ALA A 552 1.68 -12.49 23.26
CA ALA A 552 2.06 -11.50 22.25
C ALA A 552 2.44 -10.14 22.90
N LEU A 553 1.69 -9.71 23.93
CA LEU A 553 2.02 -8.50 24.70
C LEU A 553 3.38 -8.60 25.42
N ALA A 554 3.67 -9.76 26.03
CA ALA A 554 4.96 -10.02 26.66
C ALA A 554 6.11 -10.04 25.65
N SER A 555 5.88 -10.64 24.47
CA SER A 555 6.84 -10.66 23.35
C SER A 555 7.12 -9.24 22.84
N LEU A 556 6.07 -8.43 22.64
CA LEU A 556 6.23 -7.02 22.28
C LEU A 556 7.04 -6.24 23.32
N SER A 557 6.78 -6.43 24.62
CA SER A 557 7.55 -5.78 25.69
C SER A 557 9.05 -6.11 25.61
N THR A 558 9.37 -7.38 25.35
CA THR A 558 10.75 -7.87 25.20
C THR A 558 11.41 -7.28 23.94
N ARG A 559 10.70 -7.28 22.81
CA ARG A 559 11.14 -6.68 21.54
C ARG A 559 11.44 -5.18 21.68
N LEU A 560 10.55 -4.41 22.29
CA LEU A 560 10.75 -2.97 22.52
C LEU A 560 11.95 -2.68 23.42
N SER A 561 12.15 -3.48 24.47
CA SER A 561 13.31 -3.35 25.36
C SER A 561 14.61 -3.64 24.62
N THR A 562 14.65 -4.72 23.84
CA THR A 562 15.81 -5.14 23.04
C THR A 562 16.15 -4.11 21.97
N LEU A 563 15.12 -3.63 21.25
CA LEU A 563 15.27 -2.60 20.23
C LEU A 563 15.87 -1.34 20.86
N HIS A 564 15.23 -0.77 21.90
CA HIS A 564 15.70 0.46 22.53
C HIS A 564 17.12 0.30 23.11
N ALA A 565 17.45 -0.85 23.71
CA ALA A 565 18.79 -1.12 24.23
C ALA A 565 19.87 -1.09 23.13
N SER A 566 19.52 -1.46 21.89
CA SER A 566 20.44 -1.56 20.76
C SER A 566 20.59 -0.25 19.96
N LEU A 567 19.66 0.71 20.07
CA LEU A 567 19.74 1.96 19.30
C LEU A 567 20.98 2.81 19.66
N PRO A 568 21.58 3.58 18.75
CA PRO A 568 22.60 4.56 19.10
C PRO A 568 22.03 5.71 19.95
N SER A 569 22.89 6.38 20.74
CA SER A 569 22.50 7.63 21.41
C SER A 569 22.06 8.70 20.40
N ASN A 570 21.15 9.58 20.84
CA ASN A 570 20.47 10.57 20.01
C ASN A 570 19.57 10.01 18.89
N THR A 571 19.19 8.73 18.97
CA THR A 571 18.15 8.16 18.10
C THR A 571 16.77 8.53 18.60
N ALA A 572 15.94 9.13 17.75
CA ALA A 572 14.54 9.36 18.04
C ALA A 572 13.74 8.07 17.78
N LEU A 573 13.11 7.52 18.81
CA LEU A 573 12.19 6.39 18.74
C LEU A 573 10.75 6.92 18.78
N VAL A 574 10.01 6.66 17.71
CA VAL A 574 8.62 7.06 17.52
C VAL A 574 7.79 5.80 17.34
N ILE A 575 6.88 5.54 18.27
CA ILE A 575 5.93 4.43 18.18
C ILE A 575 4.54 5.01 17.92
N VAL A 576 3.84 4.51 16.92
CA VAL A 576 2.45 4.84 16.64
C VAL A 576 1.62 3.58 16.53
N THR A 577 0.41 3.62 17.06
CA THR A 577 -0.54 2.48 17.00
C THR A 577 -1.38 2.48 15.73
N GLY A 578 -1.49 3.63 15.06
CA GLY A 578 -2.29 3.81 13.85
C GLY A 578 -3.76 4.07 14.16
N ASN A 579 -4.43 3.10 14.77
CA ASN A 579 -5.87 3.11 15.04
C ASN A 579 -6.24 2.14 16.18
N SER A 580 -7.45 2.27 16.71
CA SER A 580 -8.06 1.41 17.73
C SER A 580 -8.80 0.25 17.05
N ASN A 581 -9.51 -0.57 17.83
CA ASN A 581 -10.21 -1.76 17.33
C ASN A 581 -11.18 -1.42 16.18
N PRO A 582 -10.90 -1.87 14.95
CA PRO A 582 -11.72 -1.56 13.78
C PRO A 582 -12.91 -2.51 13.62
N ILE A 583 -12.94 -3.64 14.32
CA ILE A 583 -13.92 -4.73 14.11
C ILE A 583 -15.37 -4.24 14.25
N PRO A 584 -15.77 -3.51 15.31
CA PRO A 584 -17.15 -3.03 15.44
C PRO A 584 -17.60 -2.12 14.28
N MET A 585 -16.67 -1.32 13.74
CA MET A 585 -16.94 -0.50 12.55
C MET A 585 -17.11 -1.39 11.32
N LEU A 586 -16.23 -2.36 11.12
CA LEU A 586 -16.27 -3.27 9.97
C LEU A 586 -17.54 -4.12 9.95
N ASP A 587 -18.01 -4.59 11.10
CA ASP A 587 -19.25 -5.36 11.23
C ASP A 587 -20.48 -4.54 10.83
N LEU A 588 -20.56 -3.29 11.29
CA LEU A 588 -21.63 -2.37 10.89
C LEU A 588 -21.55 -2.02 9.39
N GLN A 589 -20.34 -1.87 8.83
CA GLN A 589 -20.17 -1.69 7.38
C GLN A 589 -20.62 -2.92 6.58
N LYS A 590 -20.30 -4.13 7.04
CA LYS A 590 -20.76 -5.39 6.45
C LYS A 590 -22.28 -5.50 6.50
N LYS A 591 -22.90 -5.16 7.65
CA LYS A 591 -24.36 -5.07 7.81
C LYS A 591 -24.98 -4.10 6.79
N ARG A 592 -24.42 -2.88 6.67
CA ARG A 592 -24.87 -1.87 5.71
C ARG A 592 -24.80 -2.37 4.27
N GLN A 593 -23.66 -2.94 3.87
CA GLN A 593 -23.45 -3.47 2.52
C GLN A 593 -24.40 -4.62 2.20
N ASN A 594 -24.64 -5.52 3.17
CA ASN A 594 -25.63 -6.60 3.04
C ASN A 594 -27.03 -6.04 2.80
N TRP A 595 -27.46 -5.08 3.62
CA TRP A 595 -28.76 -4.45 3.50
C TRP A 595 -28.93 -3.70 2.16
N GLU A 596 -27.94 -2.91 1.74
CA GLU A 596 -27.95 -2.19 0.46
C GLU A 596 -28.03 -3.16 -0.72
N ARG A 597 -27.31 -4.28 -0.67
CA ARG A 597 -27.33 -5.33 -1.70
C ARG A 597 -28.71 -5.97 -1.82
N VAL A 598 -29.29 -6.40 -0.71
CA VAL A 598 -30.60 -7.07 -0.72
C VAL A 598 -31.72 -6.12 -1.12
N THR A 599 -31.67 -4.87 -0.65
CA THR A 599 -32.64 -3.83 -1.02
C THR A 599 -32.60 -3.54 -2.52
N LYS A 600 -31.39 -3.48 -3.11
CA LYS A 600 -31.21 -3.31 -4.56
C LYS A 600 -31.67 -4.53 -5.36
N MET A 601 -31.51 -5.74 -4.84
CA MET A 601 -31.90 -6.98 -5.54
C MET A 601 -33.41 -7.27 -5.51
N LYS A 602 -34.10 -7.01 -4.40
CA LYS A 602 -35.51 -7.42 -4.22
C LYS A 602 -36.55 -6.33 -4.44
N GLY A 603 -36.15 -5.07 -4.64
CA GLY A 603 -37.06 -3.94 -4.86
C GLY A 603 -37.98 -3.58 -3.67
N SER A 604 -37.94 -4.36 -2.58
CA SER A 604 -38.69 -4.20 -1.35
C SER A 604 -37.97 -4.89 -0.19
N THR A 605 -38.09 -4.35 1.03
CA THR A 605 -37.61 -4.98 2.27
C THR A 605 -38.51 -6.14 2.74
N GLY A 606 -39.45 -6.59 1.91
CA GLY A 606 -40.37 -7.68 2.23
C GLY A 606 -39.61 -9.00 2.43
N GLY A 607 -39.42 -9.39 3.70
CA GLY A 607 -38.79 -10.64 4.10
C GLY A 607 -37.49 -10.51 4.92
N MET A 608 -37.04 -9.29 5.26
CA MET A 608 -35.95 -9.10 6.22
C MET A 608 -36.53 -8.96 7.64
N GLU A 609 -36.18 -9.89 8.53
CA GLU A 609 -36.46 -9.78 9.96
C GLU A 609 -35.63 -8.66 10.59
N GLY A 610 -36.09 -8.14 11.73
CA GLY A 610 -35.70 -6.82 12.26
C GLY A 610 -34.20 -6.57 12.44
N GLU A 611 -33.38 -7.59 12.70
CA GLU A 611 -31.94 -7.45 12.92
C GLU A 611 -31.13 -7.21 11.64
N GLU A 612 -31.62 -7.64 10.47
CA GLU A 612 -30.91 -7.50 9.18
C GLU A 612 -31.18 -6.15 8.48
N ARG A 613 -32.10 -5.35 9.04
CA ARG A 613 -32.49 -4.06 8.48
C ARG A 613 -31.54 -2.95 8.93
N TRP A 614 -31.16 -2.06 8.00
CA TRP A 614 -30.42 -0.84 8.34
C TRP A 614 -31.37 0.24 8.87
N MET A 615 -31.12 0.72 10.07
CA MET A 615 -31.95 1.73 10.76
C MET A 615 -31.15 3.01 11.06
N ALA A 616 -31.84 4.10 11.42
CA ALA A 616 -31.18 5.36 11.79
C ALA A 616 -30.26 5.21 13.03
N GLU A 617 -30.54 4.24 13.89
CA GLU A 617 -29.67 3.88 15.01
C GLU A 617 -28.38 3.22 14.55
N ASP A 618 -28.43 2.34 13.53
CA ASP A 618 -27.23 1.74 12.94
C ASP A 618 -26.32 2.80 12.31
N GLU A 619 -26.89 3.83 11.68
CA GLU A 619 -26.09 4.95 11.14
C GLU A 619 -25.37 5.71 12.26
N ARG A 620 -26.07 6.05 13.36
CA ARG A 620 -25.43 6.72 14.52
C ARG A 620 -24.39 5.84 15.19
N ASN A 621 -24.66 4.54 15.32
CA ASN A 621 -23.73 3.57 15.86
C ASN A 621 -22.49 3.44 14.97
N LEU A 622 -22.66 3.43 13.64
CA LEU A 622 -21.55 3.42 12.69
C LEU A 622 -20.69 4.67 12.85
N GLU A 623 -21.30 5.87 12.90
CA GLU A 623 -20.55 7.11 13.12
C GLU A 623 -19.73 7.07 14.42
N GLY A 624 -20.33 6.58 15.52
CA GLY A 624 -19.64 6.40 16.79
C GLY A 624 -18.47 5.41 16.69
N LYS A 625 -18.71 4.21 16.14
CA LYS A 625 -17.67 3.17 15.99
C LYS A 625 -16.56 3.56 15.03
N VAL A 626 -16.84 4.39 14.04
CA VAL A 626 -15.83 4.97 13.16
C VAL A 626 -14.92 5.94 13.91
N GLU A 627 -15.46 6.78 14.80
CA GLU A 627 -14.64 7.67 15.62
C GLU A 627 -13.83 6.92 16.69
N ASP A 628 -14.41 5.90 17.32
CA ASP A 628 -13.71 5.00 18.23
C ASP A 628 -12.55 4.31 17.50
N ALA A 629 -12.80 3.73 16.32
CA ALA A 629 -11.79 3.04 15.51
C ALA A 629 -10.64 3.98 15.10
N LYS A 630 -10.93 5.26 14.82
CA LYS A 630 -9.89 6.23 14.46
C LYS A 630 -9.01 6.67 15.63
N ALA A 631 -9.41 6.41 16.88
CA ALA A 631 -8.60 6.77 18.02
C ALA A 631 -7.28 6.00 18.01
N GLY A 632 -6.20 6.59 18.52
CA GLY A 632 -4.90 5.94 18.58
C GLY A 632 -3.97 6.64 19.56
N MET A 633 -2.75 6.14 19.63
CA MET A 633 -1.69 6.62 20.51
C MET A 633 -0.35 6.73 19.76
N ALA A 634 0.44 7.74 20.14
CA ALA A 634 1.84 7.89 19.79
C ALA A 634 2.72 8.03 21.04
N PHE A 635 3.92 7.47 20.98
CA PHE A 635 4.94 7.53 22.02
C PHE A 635 6.24 8.02 21.43
N LEU A 636 6.84 9.04 22.04
CA LEU A 636 8.01 9.73 21.52
C LEU A 636 9.13 9.73 22.57
N ARG A 637 10.32 9.31 22.17
CA ARG A 637 11.52 9.37 23.01
C ARG A 637 12.76 9.61 22.17
N ILE A 638 13.77 10.22 22.78
CA ILE A 638 15.12 10.25 22.24
C ILE A 638 16.04 9.45 23.15
N LYS A 639 16.73 8.46 22.58
CA LYS A 639 17.69 7.66 23.33
C LYS A 639 18.84 8.55 23.80
N SER A 640 19.15 8.44 25.09
CA SER A 640 20.15 9.27 25.76
C SER A 640 21.57 8.83 25.49
#